data_AF-A0A2D5FF00-F1
#
_entry.id   AF-A0A2D5FF00-F1
#
_cell.length_a   1.000
_cell.length_b   1.000
_cell.length_c   1.000
_cell.angle_alpha   90.00
_cell.angle_beta   90.00
_cell.angle_gamma   90.00
#
_symmetry.space_group_name_H-M   'P 1'
#
loop_
_entity.id
_entity.type
_entity.pdbx_description
1 polymer ?
#
loop_
_entity_poly.entity_id
_entity_poly.type
_entity_poly.pdbx_seq_one_letter_code
_entity_poly.pdbx_strand_id
1 'polypeptide(L)'
;MSIDTVDSTHRGDARSGGWLSRVSRRAAALFGALGLVTAAAATVAAPASAAQSAATADSTASIPLSRAPEGAPNVVVVLLDDVGFGATETFGGPVQTPALSALANEGLRYNRFHTTAICSPTRAALLTGRDAHAANVGAVLNSSNALPGYQGLLRKETATIAAILREQGYSTGAFGKWHLTQTWEASQAGPFDRWPTGVGFDKFYGFMGGETDQYEPTLYEGTTPIHRPAGDDYHVTEDIVDQAIDWMDAVQSLDADKPFFLYLAPGAVHAPLQVAQSWIDQYDGQFEAGWDAMREAILARQKQLGVVPADTRLNPRPDTLPAWDSLSDEERQVAARLMQTFAGFLEHTDVQIGRLVEALKARGEFDNTLFVYIAGDNGSSAEGGLAGSINYLGSLQGLPETLDQQLDALERIGGKDTFPQYPAGWAWALTSPFQWVKQVASHLGGSRVGTVISWPAVIGEQAGGLRSQFSHVNDIAPTILDALDIPLPETVNGVAQRPMDGSSLLASLRDPEAPEHHPTQFFEVHGNRGIYHEGWMASAFHQRLPWTVGGVIRPTPMEADTWELYHLETDYSQSRDLADSHPEKLAELKQRFHDRAEALGILPLRSSLDTMQSHPVPHLGEGRDTFVYRAGTVGIPEAQAPNLKNRSWSVLAELRGEQPRGVLATLGGTVGGWSLFLDAQSRPVFHYRVFERGELTLRGEQPLNGDPQVAVHFDYDGGGYARGGEFRLEVDGEVVDRGRIEVTPPAYFSIDETFDIGVDTGSPAGHYPAESDLGYAFQGGEIETVTVQLR
;
A
#
# COMPACT_ATOMS: atom_id res chain seq x y z
N MET A 1 39.43 -5.54 -38.36
CA MET A 1 40.82 -5.17 -37.99
C MET A 1 41.06 -5.73 -36.59
N SER A 2 42.18 -6.38 -36.25
CA SER A 2 43.25 -6.96 -37.09
C SER A 2 44.13 -7.87 -36.22
N ILE A 3 44.58 -9.02 -36.75
CA ILE A 3 45.96 -9.57 -36.70
C ILE A 3 46.64 -9.74 -35.32
N ASP A 4 47.38 -10.80 -34.93
CA ASP A 4 47.67 -12.21 -35.36
C ASP A 4 48.70 -12.74 -34.30
N THR A 5 49.18 -14.00 -34.12
CA THR A 5 48.84 -15.44 -34.32
C THR A 5 49.88 -16.21 -33.40
N VAL A 6 50.35 -17.47 -33.46
CA VAL A 6 50.23 -18.67 -34.34
C VAL A 6 50.73 -19.92 -33.55
N ASP A 7 50.23 -21.13 -33.87
CA ASP A 7 50.86 -22.48 -33.62
C ASP A 7 51.19 -22.97 -32.18
N SER A 8 51.39 -24.26 -31.88
CA SER A 8 51.04 -25.58 -32.49
C SER A 8 51.31 -26.71 -31.45
N THR A 9 51.32 -28.04 -31.65
CA THR A 9 51.28 -28.95 -32.83
C THR A 9 50.64 -30.32 -32.49
N HIS A 10 50.51 -31.19 -33.49
CA HIS A 10 49.98 -32.56 -33.43
C HIS A 10 50.67 -33.58 -32.50
N ARG A 11 49.87 -34.51 -31.93
CA ARG A 11 49.85 -36.00 -32.10
C ARG A 11 49.09 -36.64 -30.92
N GLY A 12 48.30 -37.71 -31.03
CA GLY A 12 47.82 -38.47 -32.20
C GLY A 12 48.10 -39.97 -32.14
N ASP A 13 47.15 -40.78 -31.64
CA ASP A 13 46.90 -42.18 -32.08
C ASP A 13 45.52 -42.67 -31.58
N ALA A 14 45.04 -43.82 -32.09
CA ALA A 14 43.74 -44.40 -31.78
C ALA A 14 43.83 -45.85 -31.24
N ARG A 15 42.82 -46.30 -30.46
CA ARG A 15 42.53 -47.74 -30.30
C ARG A 15 41.10 -48.06 -29.85
N SER A 16 40.62 -49.20 -30.34
CA SER A 16 39.28 -49.74 -30.20
C SER A 16 39.03 -50.49 -28.89
N GLY A 17 37.78 -50.49 -28.40
CA GLY A 17 37.29 -51.46 -27.42
C GLY A 17 35.82 -51.28 -27.09
N GLY A 18 35.08 -52.37 -26.89
CA GLY A 18 33.70 -52.35 -26.39
C GLY A 18 33.10 -53.75 -26.34
N TRP A 19 32.02 -53.96 -25.55
CA TRP A 19 30.92 -54.91 -25.81
C TRP A 19 29.86 -54.91 -24.68
N LEU A 20 28.60 -54.72 -25.07
CA LEU A 20 27.37 -55.38 -24.60
C LEU A 20 27.18 -55.85 -23.13
N SER A 21 26.28 -55.13 -22.45
CA SER A 21 25.07 -55.68 -21.76
C SER A 21 25.17 -56.50 -20.46
N ARG A 22 24.20 -56.28 -19.55
CA ARG A 22 23.34 -57.32 -18.94
C ARG A 22 22.23 -56.71 -18.06
N VAL A 23 20.97 -56.88 -18.47
CA VAL A 23 19.79 -56.80 -17.58
C VAL A 23 19.38 -58.24 -17.25
N SER A 24 19.07 -58.51 -15.98
CA SER A 24 18.73 -59.86 -15.50
C SER A 24 17.27 -60.23 -15.82
N ARG A 25 17.05 -61.49 -16.22
CA ARG A 25 15.72 -62.10 -16.37
C ARG A 25 15.54 -63.24 -15.37
N ARG A 26 14.33 -63.41 -14.85
CA ARG A 26 13.73 -64.72 -14.56
C ARG A 26 12.25 -64.71 -14.97
N ALA A 27 11.81 -65.78 -15.62
CA ALA A 27 10.44 -65.98 -16.08
C ALA A 27 10.18 -67.48 -16.32
N ALA A 28 9.03 -67.98 -15.85
CA ALA A 28 8.39 -69.29 -16.13
C ALA A 28 7.27 -69.53 -15.08
N ALA A 29 6.21 -70.32 -15.30
CA ALA A 29 5.57 -70.76 -16.55
C ALA A 29 4.17 -71.37 -16.25
N LEU A 30 3.17 -71.02 -17.08
CA LEU A 30 2.18 -71.90 -17.71
C LEU A 30 1.79 -73.25 -17.05
N PHE A 31 0.50 -73.43 -16.71
CA PHE A 31 -0.50 -74.26 -17.44
C PHE A 31 -1.86 -74.26 -16.71
N GLY A 32 -2.95 -74.66 -17.38
CA GLY A 32 -4.32 -74.64 -16.83
C GLY A 32 -5.14 -75.90 -17.14
N ALA A 33 -6.39 -75.96 -16.67
CA ALA A 33 -7.32 -77.08 -16.89
C ALA A 33 -8.79 -76.60 -17.00
N LEU A 34 -9.64 -77.39 -17.68
CA LEU A 34 -11.05 -77.10 -17.93
C LEU A 34 -11.97 -77.61 -16.79
N GLY A 35 -13.15 -77.00 -16.66
CA GLY A 35 -14.30 -77.55 -15.95
C GLY A 35 -15.62 -77.00 -16.48
N LEU A 36 -16.46 -77.84 -17.10
CA LEU A 36 -17.79 -77.44 -17.60
C LEU A 36 -18.89 -77.71 -16.56
N VAL A 37 -19.81 -76.76 -16.41
CA VAL A 37 -21.23 -77.01 -16.07
C VAL A 37 -22.09 -76.11 -16.96
N THR A 38 -23.30 -76.57 -17.32
CA THR A 38 -24.08 -76.07 -18.46
C THR A 38 -25.28 -75.20 -18.10
N ALA A 39 -25.44 -74.12 -18.89
CA ALA A 39 -26.70 -73.61 -19.45
C ALA A 39 -27.94 -73.39 -18.54
N ALA A 40 -28.35 -72.13 -18.46
CA ALA A 40 -29.74 -71.72 -18.65
C ALA A 40 -29.74 -70.45 -19.52
N ALA A 41 -30.45 -70.46 -20.66
CA ALA A 41 -30.48 -69.32 -21.57
C ALA A 41 -31.67 -68.40 -21.27
N ALA A 42 -31.39 -67.14 -20.93
CA ALA A 42 -32.36 -66.06 -20.95
C ALA A 42 -31.89 -65.02 -21.98
N THR A 43 -32.69 -64.74 -22.99
CA THR A 43 -32.37 -63.78 -24.07
C THR A 43 -32.52 -62.34 -23.57
N VAL A 44 -31.50 -61.86 -22.85
CA VAL A 44 -31.28 -60.41 -22.71
C VAL A 44 -30.78 -59.88 -24.06
N ALA A 45 -31.35 -58.79 -24.54
CA ALA A 45 -30.93 -58.19 -25.80
C ALA A 45 -29.45 -57.79 -25.72
N ALA A 46 -28.71 -58.02 -26.81
CA ALA A 46 -27.33 -57.53 -26.90
C ALA A 46 -27.33 -56.00 -26.74
N PRO A 47 -26.45 -55.41 -25.91
CA PRO A 47 -26.30 -53.97 -25.90
C PRO A 47 -25.93 -53.53 -27.31
N ALA A 48 -26.67 -52.55 -27.85
CA ALA A 48 -26.36 -51.97 -29.15
C ALA A 48 -24.89 -51.52 -29.13
N SER A 49 -24.13 -51.89 -30.16
CA SER A 49 -22.71 -51.53 -30.24
C SER A 49 -22.59 -50.02 -30.20
N ALA A 50 -22.13 -49.49 -29.06
CA ALA A 50 -21.81 -48.09 -28.90
C ALA A 50 -20.61 -47.80 -29.82
N ALA A 51 -20.92 -47.44 -31.06
CA ALA A 51 -19.95 -46.91 -31.99
C ALA A 51 -19.46 -45.59 -31.38
N GLN A 52 -18.33 -45.67 -30.67
CA GLN A 52 -17.56 -44.50 -30.34
C GLN A 52 -17.16 -43.85 -31.66
N SER A 53 -17.92 -42.85 -32.08
CA SER A 53 -17.51 -41.92 -33.11
C SER A 53 -16.26 -41.24 -32.56
N ALA A 54 -15.09 -41.75 -32.94
CA ALA A 54 -13.84 -41.04 -32.77
C ALA A 54 -14.02 -39.71 -33.51
N ALA A 55 -14.27 -38.65 -32.76
CA ALA A 55 -14.38 -37.31 -33.30
C ALA A 55 -13.03 -37.01 -33.95
N THR A 56 -13.02 -36.97 -35.29
CA THR A 56 -11.84 -36.59 -36.05
C THR A 56 -11.55 -35.14 -35.69
N ALA A 57 -10.56 -34.92 -34.82
CA ALA A 57 -10.13 -33.60 -34.41
C ALA A 57 -9.90 -32.76 -35.66
N ASP A 58 -10.59 -31.63 -35.76
CA ASP A 58 -10.59 -30.86 -36.99
C ASP A 58 -9.19 -30.31 -37.27
N SER A 59 -8.67 -30.57 -38.48
CA SER A 59 -7.34 -30.13 -38.89
C SER A 59 -7.21 -28.60 -39.01
N THR A 60 -8.34 -27.87 -38.93
CA THR A 60 -8.41 -26.41 -38.88
C THR A 60 -8.68 -25.83 -37.48
N ALA A 61 -8.69 -26.65 -36.42
CA ALA A 61 -8.91 -26.16 -35.06
C ALA A 61 -7.74 -25.32 -34.51
N SER A 62 -7.90 -24.00 -34.51
CA SER A 62 -7.07 -23.06 -33.74
C SER A 62 -7.69 -22.77 -32.36
N ILE A 63 -6.85 -22.50 -31.38
CA ILE A 63 -7.28 -21.85 -30.13
C ILE A 63 -7.35 -20.35 -30.40
N PRO A 64 -8.51 -19.69 -30.26
CA PRO A 64 -8.58 -18.24 -30.41
C PRO A 64 -7.88 -17.55 -29.23
N LEU A 65 -7.16 -16.47 -29.51
CA LEU A 65 -6.72 -15.54 -28.47
C LEU A 65 -7.94 -14.73 -27.99
N SER A 66 -8.05 -14.48 -26.68
CA SER A 66 -9.00 -13.46 -26.19
C SER A 66 -8.54 -12.08 -26.66
N ARG A 67 -9.50 -11.21 -26.98
CA ARG A 67 -9.28 -9.86 -27.51
C ARG A 67 -10.29 -8.92 -26.87
N ALA A 68 -9.85 -7.70 -26.58
CA ALA A 68 -10.73 -6.60 -26.19
C ALA A 68 -11.65 -6.18 -27.35
N PRO A 69 -12.71 -5.39 -27.09
CA PRO A 69 -13.52 -4.79 -28.15
C PRO A 69 -12.68 -3.98 -29.16
N GLU A 70 -13.14 -3.90 -30.40
CA GLU A 70 -12.44 -3.16 -31.46
C GLU A 70 -12.38 -1.65 -31.12
N GLY A 71 -11.18 -1.08 -31.07
CA GLY A 71 -10.95 0.32 -30.70
C GLY A 71 -10.98 0.61 -29.19
N ALA A 72 -11.04 -0.41 -28.33
CA ALA A 72 -11.06 -0.27 -26.88
C ALA A 72 -9.85 0.54 -26.36
N PRO A 73 -10.05 1.58 -25.52
CA PRO A 73 -8.98 2.42 -25.00
C PRO A 73 -8.04 1.68 -24.05
N ASN A 74 -6.80 2.18 -23.97
CA ASN A 74 -5.95 1.93 -22.81
C ASN A 74 -6.56 2.61 -21.57
N VAL A 75 -6.34 2.04 -20.39
CA VAL A 75 -6.84 2.60 -19.13
C VAL A 75 -5.66 2.80 -18.17
N VAL A 76 -5.47 4.03 -17.70
CA VAL A 76 -4.44 4.36 -16.72
C VAL A 76 -5.10 5.04 -15.53
N VAL A 77 -4.90 4.49 -14.34
CA VAL A 77 -5.39 5.05 -13.08
C VAL A 77 -4.20 5.35 -12.18
N VAL A 78 -3.96 6.64 -11.95
CA VAL A 78 -2.97 7.16 -11.00
C VAL A 78 -3.68 7.51 -9.69
N LEU A 79 -3.13 7.03 -8.57
CA LEU A 79 -3.65 7.28 -7.22
C LEU A 79 -2.50 7.58 -6.25
N LEU A 80 -2.38 8.83 -5.79
CA LEU A 80 -1.42 9.19 -4.74
C LEU A 80 -1.96 8.90 -3.34
N ASP A 81 -1.08 8.88 -2.34
CA ASP A 81 -1.41 8.90 -0.91
C ASP A 81 -1.52 10.33 -0.35
N ASP A 82 -2.44 10.53 0.61
CA ASP A 82 -2.41 11.63 1.59
C ASP A 82 -2.42 13.09 1.03
N VAL A 83 -2.92 13.31 -0.19
CA VAL A 83 -3.02 14.66 -0.79
C VAL A 83 -4.41 15.27 -0.62
N GLY A 84 -4.49 16.34 0.16
CA GLY A 84 -5.69 17.18 0.29
C GLY A 84 -6.04 17.98 -0.98
N PHE A 85 -7.32 18.28 -1.15
CA PHE A 85 -7.87 19.06 -2.28
C PHE A 85 -7.17 20.42 -2.53
N GLY A 86 -6.60 21.03 -1.50
CA GLY A 86 -5.88 22.30 -1.55
C GLY A 86 -4.36 22.18 -1.58
N ALA A 87 -3.79 21.02 -1.90
CA ALA A 87 -2.34 20.83 -1.97
C ALA A 87 -1.73 21.23 -3.33
N THR A 88 -2.34 20.84 -4.44
CA THR A 88 -1.80 21.02 -5.80
C THR A 88 -2.27 22.33 -6.45
N GLU A 89 -1.41 22.99 -7.23
CA GLU A 89 -1.71 24.25 -7.92
C GLU A 89 -2.97 24.16 -8.81
N THR A 90 -3.23 22.99 -9.40
CA THR A 90 -4.40 22.70 -10.26
C THR A 90 -5.73 22.98 -9.53
N PHE A 91 -5.73 22.80 -8.19
CA PHE A 91 -6.85 23.05 -7.30
C PHE A 91 -6.55 24.20 -6.31
N GLY A 92 -5.67 25.13 -6.69
CA GLY A 92 -5.34 26.37 -5.97
C GLY A 92 -4.33 26.22 -4.82
N GLY A 93 -3.73 25.05 -4.66
CA GLY A 93 -2.73 24.74 -3.64
C GLY A 93 -1.35 25.37 -3.85
N PRO A 94 -0.44 25.26 -2.86
CA PRO A 94 0.90 25.82 -2.94
C PRO A 94 1.89 25.03 -3.81
N VAL A 95 1.70 23.71 -4.00
CA VAL A 95 2.69 22.85 -4.65
C VAL A 95 2.53 22.85 -6.17
N GLN A 96 3.63 22.99 -6.90
CA GLN A 96 3.67 22.89 -8.35
C GLN A 96 3.39 21.43 -8.78
N THR A 97 2.53 21.23 -9.77
CA THR A 97 2.19 19.90 -10.29
C THR A 97 2.03 19.99 -11.81
N PRO A 98 3.13 20.18 -12.56
CA PRO A 98 3.08 20.44 -14.01
C PRO A 98 2.39 19.34 -14.82
N ALA A 99 2.48 18.07 -14.44
CA ALA A 99 1.83 16.96 -15.15
C ALA A 99 0.32 16.93 -14.89
N LEU A 100 -0.13 17.03 -13.62
CA LEU A 100 -1.54 17.20 -13.27
C LEU A 100 -2.13 18.46 -13.93
N SER A 101 -1.38 19.57 -13.95
CA SER A 101 -1.77 20.81 -14.60
C SER A 101 -1.85 20.68 -16.12
N ALA A 102 -0.96 19.93 -16.77
CA ALA A 102 -1.04 19.64 -18.21
C ALA A 102 -2.27 18.76 -18.54
N LEU A 103 -2.44 17.65 -17.80
CA LEU A 103 -3.59 16.76 -17.91
C LEU A 103 -4.92 17.49 -17.65
N ALA A 104 -4.94 18.47 -16.74
CA ALA A 104 -6.11 19.29 -16.46
C ALA A 104 -6.49 20.24 -17.62
N ASN A 105 -5.52 20.63 -18.47
CA ASN A 105 -5.76 21.45 -19.66
C ASN A 105 -6.18 20.60 -20.87
N GLU A 106 -5.70 19.36 -20.97
CA GLU A 106 -6.06 18.40 -22.04
C GLU A 106 -7.34 17.60 -21.72
N GLY A 107 -7.70 17.51 -20.43
CA GLY A 107 -8.84 16.78 -19.89
C GLY A 107 -9.78 17.65 -19.06
N LEU A 108 -10.26 17.10 -17.95
CA LEU A 108 -11.33 17.67 -17.11
C LEU A 108 -10.99 17.59 -15.62
N ARG A 109 -11.16 18.70 -14.90
CA ARG A 109 -11.01 18.78 -13.43
C ARG A 109 -12.33 18.49 -12.73
N TYR A 110 -12.33 17.56 -11.78
CA TYR A 110 -13.48 17.27 -10.92
C TYR A 110 -13.28 17.93 -9.55
N ASN A 111 -14.21 18.80 -9.15
CA ASN A 111 -14.14 19.48 -7.85
C ASN A 111 -15.00 18.83 -6.75
N ARG A 112 -15.96 17.98 -7.12
CA ARG A 112 -16.84 17.21 -6.22
C ARG A 112 -16.59 15.70 -6.33
N PHE A 113 -15.32 15.30 -6.53
CA PHE A 113 -14.87 13.91 -6.44
C PHE A 113 -14.48 13.55 -5.00
N HIS A 114 -14.88 12.36 -4.53
CA HIS A 114 -14.70 11.92 -3.15
C HIS A 114 -14.08 10.52 -3.06
N THR A 115 -13.45 10.26 -1.93
CA THR A 115 -12.83 9.00 -1.51
C THR A 115 -13.42 8.58 -0.17
N THR A 116 -13.05 7.40 0.37
CA THR A 116 -13.59 6.95 1.67
C THR A 116 -12.91 7.60 2.88
N ALA A 117 -12.00 8.56 2.67
CA ALA A 117 -11.20 9.26 3.69
C ALA A 117 -10.14 8.42 4.44
N ILE A 118 -9.87 7.18 4.00
CA ILE A 118 -8.68 6.43 4.40
C ILE A 118 -8.29 5.40 3.32
N CYS A 119 -7.00 5.13 3.20
CA CYS A 119 -6.32 4.48 2.06
C CYS A 119 -6.84 3.08 1.63
N SER A 120 -6.73 2.03 2.46
CA SER A 120 -7.16 0.66 2.04
C SER A 120 -8.64 0.60 1.62
N PRO A 121 -9.59 1.21 2.37
CA PRO A 121 -10.99 1.32 1.94
C PRO A 121 -11.18 2.06 0.60
N THR A 122 -10.42 3.13 0.34
CA THR A 122 -10.46 3.84 -0.96
C THR A 122 -9.99 2.93 -2.09
N ARG A 123 -8.89 2.21 -1.89
CA ARG A 123 -8.31 1.29 -2.90
C ARG A 123 -9.25 0.12 -3.21
N ALA A 124 -9.94 -0.40 -2.19
CA ALA A 124 -10.96 -1.43 -2.36
C ALA A 124 -12.18 -0.89 -3.14
N ALA A 125 -12.66 0.32 -2.82
CA ALA A 125 -13.78 0.95 -3.49
C ALA A 125 -13.47 1.27 -4.97
N LEU A 126 -12.28 1.85 -5.22
CA LEU A 126 -11.73 2.12 -6.55
C LEU A 126 -11.73 0.87 -7.43
N LEU A 127 -11.04 -0.18 -6.97
CA LEU A 127 -10.79 -1.36 -7.79
C LEU A 127 -12.02 -2.25 -7.94
N THR A 128 -13.02 -2.19 -7.05
CA THR A 128 -14.22 -3.04 -7.13
C THR A 128 -15.49 -2.33 -7.61
N GLY A 129 -15.50 -1.00 -7.74
CA GLY A 129 -16.70 -0.23 -8.11
C GLY A 129 -17.82 -0.29 -7.06
N ARG A 130 -17.47 -0.62 -5.81
CA ARG A 130 -18.42 -0.94 -4.74
C ARG A 130 -18.04 -0.20 -3.46
N ASP A 131 -18.94 -0.21 -2.51
CA ASP A 131 -18.69 0.29 -1.17
C ASP A 131 -17.62 -0.54 -0.45
N ALA A 132 -16.70 0.11 0.25
CA ALA A 132 -15.59 -0.58 0.91
C ALA A 132 -16.05 -1.63 1.93
N HIS A 133 -17.17 -1.39 2.63
CA HIS A 133 -17.79 -2.37 3.54
C HIS A 133 -18.45 -3.52 2.77
N ALA A 134 -18.98 -3.27 1.58
CA ALA A 134 -19.49 -4.30 0.69
C ALA A 134 -18.36 -5.19 0.11
N ALA A 135 -17.20 -4.59 -0.16
CA ALA A 135 -15.95 -5.25 -0.52
C ALA A 135 -15.19 -5.88 0.68
N ASN A 136 -15.67 -5.66 1.92
CA ASN A 136 -15.14 -6.19 3.19
C ASN A 136 -13.82 -5.55 3.69
N VAL A 137 -13.51 -4.35 3.22
CA VAL A 137 -12.34 -3.54 3.55
C VAL A 137 -12.81 -2.16 4.07
N GLY A 138 -13.75 -2.14 5.01
CA GLY A 138 -14.25 -0.92 5.68
C GLY A 138 -13.32 -0.34 6.75
N ALA A 139 -12.16 -0.96 6.97
CA ALA A 139 -11.07 -0.45 7.80
C ALA A 139 -9.77 -0.46 6.99
N VAL A 140 -8.87 0.46 7.31
CA VAL A 140 -7.45 0.34 6.95
C VAL A 140 -6.90 -0.97 7.50
N LEU A 141 -6.08 -1.70 6.74
CA LEU A 141 -5.65 -3.06 7.13
C LEU A 141 -4.99 -3.09 8.52
N ASN A 142 -4.23 -2.05 8.84
CA ASN A 142 -3.55 -1.84 10.12
C ASN A 142 -4.49 -1.78 11.34
N SER A 143 -5.79 -1.51 11.13
CA SER A 143 -6.84 -1.56 12.18
C SER A 143 -8.02 -2.46 11.79
N SER A 144 -7.78 -3.44 10.90
CA SER A 144 -8.77 -4.44 10.52
C SER A 144 -9.14 -5.36 11.70
N ASN A 145 -10.30 -6.01 11.60
CA ASN A 145 -10.82 -6.85 12.68
C ASN A 145 -11.79 -7.92 12.14
N ALA A 146 -12.09 -8.95 12.93
CA ALA A 146 -12.88 -10.10 12.53
C ALA A 146 -14.40 -9.83 12.29
N LEU A 147 -14.88 -8.59 12.36
CA LEU A 147 -16.29 -8.24 12.11
C LEU A 147 -16.59 -8.13 10.60
N PRO A 148 -17.77 -8.60 10.13
CA PRO A 148 -18.21 -8.40 8.76
C PRO A 148 -18.10 -6.93 8.32
N GLY A 149 -17.55 -6.70 7.13
CA GLY A 149 -17.26 -5.35 6.62
C GLY A 149 -15.82 -4.89 6.89
N TYR A 150 -15.19 -5.31 8.01
CA TYR A 150 -13.93 -4.75 8.51
C TYR A 150 -12.71 -5.70 8.43
N GLN A 151 -12.88 -6.89 7.83
CA GLN A 151 -11.87 -7.95 7.81
C GLN A 151 -10.67 -7.71 6.91
N GLY A 152 -10.70 -6.74 6.00
CA GLY A 152 -9.63 -6.51 5.02
C GLY A 152 -9.48 -7.62 3.98
N LEU A 153 -10.44 -8.54 3.89
CA LEU A 153 -10.41 -9.70 2.99
C LEU A 153 -11.43 -9.52 1.86
N LEU A 154 -10.95 -9.10 0.68
CA LEU A 154 -11.78 -8.91 -0.52
C LEU A 154 -12.67 -10.15 -0.81
N ARG A 155 -13.96 -9.90 -1.07
CA ARG A 155 -14.96 -10.93 -1.38
C ARG A 155 -14.86 -11.36 -2.85
N LYS A 156 -15.13 -12.63 -3.14
CA LYS A 156 -15.04 -13.17 -4.52
C LYS A 156 -16.21 -12.71 -5.40
N GLU A 157 -17.30 -12.31 -4.75
CA GLU A 157 -18.50 -11.69 -5.31
C GLU A 157 -18.33 -10.17 -5.50
N THR A 158 -17.14 -9.62 -5.17
CA THR A 158 -16.73 -8.24 -5.44
C THR A 158 -15.41 -8.23 -6.21
N ALA A 159 -15.40 -8.89 -7.38
CA ALA A 159 -14.22 -8.93 -8.25
C ALA A 159 -13.77 -7.53 -8.66
N THR A 160 -12.46 -7.39 -8.88
CA THR A 160 -11.84 -6.13 -9.30
C THR A 160 -12.10 -5.84 -10.78
N ILE A 161 -11.95 -4.57 -11.18
CA ILE A 161 -11.93 -4.15 -12.58
C ILE A 161 -10.79 -4.83 -13.35
N ALA A 162 -9.62 -5.08 -12.74
CA ALA A 162 -8.54 -5.85 -13.35
C ALA A 162 -8.98 -7.28 -13.69
N ALA A 163 -9.64 -7.99 -12.77
CA ALA A 163 -10.14 -9.34 -13.02
C ALA A 163 -11.16 -9.39 -14.15
N ILE A 164 -12.04 -8.38 -14.24
CA ILE A 164 -13.00 -8.26 -15.35
C ILE A 164 -12.28 -7.98 -16.67
N LEU A 165 -11.43 -6.94 -16.73
CA LEU A 165 -10.71 -6.55 -17.95
C LEU A 165 -9.80 -7.66 -18.50
N ARG A 166 -9.18 -8.45 -17.62
CA ARG A 166 -8.37 -9.61 -18.02
C ARG A 166 -9.21 -10.70 -18.72
N GLU A 167 -10.42 -10.97 -18.25
CA GLU A 167 -11.37 -11.84 -18.97
C GLU A 167 -11.75 -11.24 -20.33
N GLN A 168 -11.86 -9.91 -20.41
CA GLN A 168 -12.07 -9.15 -21.66
C GLN A 168 -10.78 -8.89 -22.46
N GLY A 169 -9.72 -9.67 -22.26
CA GLY A 169 -8.55 -9.69 -23.14
C GLY A 169 -7.55 -8.53 -22.98
N TYR A 170 -7.63 -7.73 -21.91
CA TYR A 170 -6.61 -6.72 -21.57
C TYR A 170 -5.29 -7.35 -21.09
N SER A 171 -4.20 -6.56 -21.11
CA SER A 171 -3.05 -6.77 -20.20
C SER A 171 -3.27 -5.97 -18.93
N THR A 172 -2.99 -6.53 -17.76
CA THR A 172 -3.27 -5.86 -16.47
C THR A 172 -2.01 -5.71 -15.61
N GLY A 173 -1.70 -4.50 -15.16
CA GLY A 173 -0.49 -4.21 -14.38
C GLY A 173 -0.77 -3.31 -13.19
N ALA A 174 -0.21 -3.65 -12.02
CA ALA A 174 -0.25 -2.86 -10.80
C ALA A 174 1.17 -2.47 -10.36
N PHE A 175 1.36 -1.18 -10.06
CA PHE A 175 2.67 -0.58 -9.79
C PHE A 175 2.61 0.29 -8.52
N GLY A 176 3.40 -0.09 -7.51
CA GLY A 176 3.49 0.60 -6.22
C GLY A 176 2.69 -0.05 -5.07
N LYS A 177 2.10 0.78 -4.22
CA LYS A 177 1.41 0.42 -2.97
C LYS A 177 0.11 -0.33 -3.21
N TRP A 178 0.09 -1.59 -2.78
CA TRP A 178 -1.10 -2.42 -2.85
C TRP A 178 -2.08 -2.17 -1.69
N HIS A 179 -1.65 -2.39 -0.45
CA HIS A 179 -2.43 -2.20 0.78
C HIS A 179 -3.82 -2.88 0.82
N LEU A 180 -3.99 -3.99 0.09
CA LEU A 180 -5.24 -4.78 0.01
C LEU A 180 -5.06 -6.29 0.26
N THR A 181 -3.89 -6.71 0.75
CA THR A 181 -3.62 -8.08 1.22
C THR A 181 -3.31 -8.06 2.70
N GLN A 182 -3.89 -8.98 3.44
CA GLN A 182 -3.73 -9.05 4.89
C GLN A 182 -2.38 -9.61 5.31
N THR A 183 -1.84 -9.17 6.45
CA THR A 183 -0.44 -9.46 6.83
C THR A 183 -0.14 -10.95 6.99
N TRP A 184 -1.10 -11.77 7.46
CA TRP A 184 -0.93 -13.23 7.53
C TRP A 184 -0.98 -13.93 6.17
N GLU A 185 -1.54 -13.29 5.15
CA GLU A 185 -1.53 -13.77 3.75
C GLU A 185 -0.34 -13.19 2.96
N ALA A 186 0.17 -12.03 3.39
CA ALA A 186 1.32 -11.33 2.83
C ALA A 186 2.67 -11.92 3.30
N SER A 187 2.82 -13.23 3.18
CA SER A 187 4.08 -13.95 3.47
C SER A 187 4.27 -15.12 2.50
N GLN A 188 5.46 -15.72 2.49
CA GLN A 188 5.75 -16.89 1.64
C GLN A 188 4.94 -18.17 2.00
N ALA A 189 4.13 -18.14 3.06
CA ALA A 189 3.13 -19.18 3.35
C ALA A 189 1.83 -19.03 2.51
N GLY A 190 1.57 -17.85 1.96
CA GLY A 190 0.30 -17.52 1.29
C GLY A 190 -0.91 -17.49 2.26
N PRO A 191 -2.16 -17.58 1.76
CA PRO A 191 -2.53 -17.80 0.37
C PRO A 191 -2.32 -16.58 -0.54
N PHE A 192 -2.02 -16.86 -1.81
CA PHE A 192 -1.81 -15.81 -2.82
C PHE A 192 -3.11 -15.35 -3.52
N ASP A 193 -4.30 -15.78 -3.07
CA ASP A 193 -5.57 -15.49 -3.77
C ASP A 193 -6.15 -14.08 -3.50
N ARG A 194 -5.52 -13.29 -2.62
CA ARG A 194 -5.80 -11.86 -2.39
C ARG A 194 -4.61 -10.92 -2.68
N TRP A 195 -3.52 -11.45 -3.23
CA TRP A 195 -2.44 -10.65 -3.79
C TRP A 195 -2.86 -10.02 -5.13
N PRO A 196 -2.19 -8.96 -5.64
CA PRO A 196 -2.55 -8.31 -6.90
C PRO A 196 -2.74 -9.31 -8.07
N THR A 197 -1.82 -10.27 -8.19
CA THR A 197 -1.82 -11.33 -9.19
C THR A 197 -2.96 -12.34 -9.02
N GLY A 198 -3.37 -12.59 -7.77
CA GLY A 198 -4.54 -13.39 -7.44
C GLY A 198 -5.87 -12.70 -7.76
N VAL A 199 -5.95 -11.37 -7.61
CA VAL A 199 -7.20 -10.59 -7.79
C VAL A 199 -7.35 -9.92 -9.15
N GLY A 200 -6.51 -10.25 -10.14
CA GLY A 200 -6.78 -9.94 -11.54
C GLY A 200 -5.66 -9.26 -12.32
N PHE A 201 -4.57 -8.84 -11.67
CA PHE A 201 -3.41 -8.28 -12.39
C PHE A 201 -2.51 -9.39 -12.96
N ASP A 202 -1.85 -9.15 -14.09
CA ASP A 202 -0.88 -10.05 -14.72
C ASP A 202 0.55 -9.75 -14.27
N LYS A 203 0.88 -8.46 -14.07
CA LYS A 203 2.13 -7.96 -13.47
C LYS A 203 1.83 -7.23 -12.17
N PHE A 204 2.68 -7.43 -11.17
CA PHE A 204 2.79 -6.57 -10.00
C PHE A 204 4.25 -6.24 -9.73
N TYR A 205 4.53 -4.98 -9.42
CA TYR A 205 5.80 -4.51 -8.85
C TYR A 205 5.50 -3.43 -7.82
N GLY A 206 6.00 -3.58 -6.59
CA GLY A 206 5.77 -2.59 -5.53
C GLY A 206 5.74 -3.22 -4.15
N PHE A 207 5.01 -2.59 -3.22
CA PHE A 207 5.02 -2.95 -1.80
C PHE A 207 3.61 -3.22 -1.25
N MET A 208 3.56 -3.93 -0.12
CA MET A 208 2.33 -4.56 0.37
C MET A 208 1.67 -3.81 1.54
N GLY A 209 2.45 -3.11 2.37
CA GLY A 209 1.99 -2.40 3.55
C GLY A 209 1.27 -1.07 3.28
N GLY A 210 1.16 -0.27 4.34
CA GLY A 210 0.50 1.04 4.32
C GLY A 210 1.40 2.21 3.92
N GLU A 211 2.70 1.99 3.89
CA GLU A 211 3.78 2.93 3.55
C GLU A 211 5.02 2.09 3.20
N THR A 212 6.12 2.72 2.82
CA THR A 212 7.45 2.07 2.71
C THR A 212 8.53 3.16 2.72
N ASP A 213 9.79 2.83 3.01
CA ASP A 213 10.88 3.80 2.88
C ASP A 213 11.13 4.12 1.39
N GLN A 214 11.34 5.39 1.04
CA GLN A 214 11.47 5.81 -0.36
C GLN A 214 12.86 5.52 -0.95
N TYR A 215 13.88 5.33 -0.11
CA TYR A 215 15.26 4.99 -0.50
C TYR A 215 15.59 3.50 -0.29
N GLU A 216 14.98 2.85 0.71
CA GLU A 216 15.19 1.44 1.05
C GLU A 216 13.85 0.66 1.19
N PRO A 217 12.98 0.63 0.16
CA PRO A 217 11.64 0.02 0.22
C PRO A 217 11.65 -1.51 0.32
N THR A 218 10.65 -2.07 1.03
CA THR A 218 10.36 -3.51 0.99
C THR A 218 9.56 -3.85 -0.28
N LEU A 219 10.23 -4.36 -1.30
CA LEU A 219 9.64 -4.58 -2.64
C LEU A 219 9.30 -6.05 -2.94
N TYR A 220 8.33 -6.21 -3.85
CA TYR A 220 7.85 -7.49 -4.36
C TYR A 220 7.67 -7.44 -5.88
N GLU A 221 8.12 -8.48 -6.59
CA GLU A 221 7.66 -8.81 -7.94
C GLU A 221 6.66 -9.97 -7.87
N GLY A 222 5.41 -9.72 -8.28
CA GLY A 222 4.34 -10.73 -8.28
C GLY A 222 3.93 -11.20 -6.87
N THR A 223 4.68 -12.16 -6.31
CA THR A 223 4.56 -12.67 -4.93
C THR A 223 5.91 -12.96 -4.27
N THR A 224 7.01 -12.53 -4.89
CA THR A 224 8.39 -12.80 -4.46
C THR A 224 9.02 -11.50 -3.95
N PRO A 225 9.51 -11.45 -2.69
CA PRO A 225 10.23 -10.28 -2.20
C PRO A 225 11.55 -10.11 -2.95
N ILE A 226 11.91 -8.86 -3.24
CA ILE A 226 13.10 -8.46 -3.98
C ILE A 226 13.71 -7.23 -3.32
N HIS A 227 15.03 -7.07 -3.44
CA HIS A 227 15.67 -5.78 -3.13
C HIS A 227 15.41 -4.80 -4.27
N ARG A 228 15.45 -3.50 -3.92
CA ARG A 228 15.59 -2.42 -4.89
C ARG A 228 16.83 -2.58 -5.80
N PRO A 229 16.84 -1.92 -6.98
CA PRO A 229 18.08 -1.61 -7.71
C PRO A 229 19.15 -0.94 -6.82
N ALA A 230 20.41 -1.35 -7.00
CA ALA A 230 21.54 -0.79 -6.27
C ALA A 230 21.95 0.59 -6.82
N GLY A 231 22.22 1.53 -5.91
CA GLY A 231 22.65 2.91 -6.20
C GLY A 231 22.37 3.84 -5.03
N ASP A 232 23.15 4.90 -4.89
CA ASP A 232 22.98 5.89 -3.80
C ASP A 232 21.86 6.91 -4.09
N ASP A 233 21.65 7.24 -5.37
CA ASP A 233 20.62 8.17 -5.85
C ASP A 233 19.25 7.46 -6.12
N TYR A 234 19.01 6.28 -5.56
CA TYR A 234 17.77 5.53 -5.77
C TYR A 234 16.56 6.22 -5.12
N HIS A 235 15.40 6.19 -5.80
CA HIS A 235 14.13 6.62 -5.21
C HIS A 235 12.96 5.80 -5.77
N VAL A 236 12.13 5.22 -4.89
CA VAL A 236 11.12 4.22 -5.27
C VAL A 236 10.06 4.72 -6.25
N THR A 237 9.64 6.00 -6.17
CA THR A 237 8.72 6.62 -7.15
C THR A 237 9.27 6.60 -8.59
N GLU A 238 10.59 6.72 -8.78
CA GLU A 238 11.18 6.71 -10.13
C GLU A 238 11.20 5.28 -10.69
N ASP A 239 11.64 4.31 -9.88
CA ASP A 239 11.65 2.89 -10.22
C ASP A 239 10.24 2.34 -10.51
N ILE A 240 9.24 2.63 -9.66
CA ILE A 240 7.84 2.24 -9.90
C ILE A 240 7.32 2.75 -11.27
N VAL A 241 7.69 3.97 -11.67
CA VAL A 241 7.32 4.54 -12.97
C VAL A 241 8.10 3.89 -14.12
N ASP A 242 9.39 3.61 -13.93
CA ASP A 242 10.22 2.95 -14.95
C ASP A 242 9.75 1.52 -15.21
N GLN A 243 9.44 0.75 -14.17
CA GLN A 243 8.85 -0.60 -14.30
C GLN A 243 7.48 -0.57 -15.01
N ALA A 244 6.70 0.50 -14.82
CA ALA A 244 5.41 0.68 -15.48
C ALA A 244 5.55 1.00 -16.97
N ILE A 245 6.53 1.86 -17.32
CA ILE A 245 6.89 2.22 -18.70
C ILE A 245 7.47 1.00 -19.46
N ASP A 246 8.43 0.29 -18.86
CA ASP A 246 9.05 -0.91 -19.44
C ASP A 246 8.02 -2.05 -19.65
N TRP A 247 7.07 -2.21 -18.73
CA TRP A 247 5.99 -3.18 -18.88
C TRP A 247 5.04 -2.82 -20.04
N MET A 248 4.69 -1.54 -20.21
CA MET A 248 3.90 -1.09 -21.37
C MET A 248 4.64 -1.36 -22.68
N ASP A 249 5.93 -1.02 -22.78
CA ASP A 249 6.74 -1.29 -23.97
C ASP A 249 6.82 -2.78 -24.27
N ALA A 250 6.98 -3.63 -23.25
CA ALA A 250 6.97 -5.08 -23.40
C ALA A 250 5.62 -5.61 -23.90
N VAL A 251 4.49 -5.10 -23.39
CA VAL A 251 3.14 -5.48 -23.85
C VAL A 251 2.94 -5.08 -25.31
N GLN A 252 3.17 -3.82 -25.66
CA GLN A 252 2.90 -3.29 -27.00
C GLN A 252 3.88 -3.82 -28.06
N SER A 253 5.13 -4.13 -27.67
CA SER A 253 6.10 -4.81 -28.57
C SER A 253 5.72 -6.26 -28.90
N LEU A 254 4.89 -6.91 -28.07
CA LEU A 254 4.43 -8.28 -28.27
C LEU A 254 3.07 -8.34 -28.98
N ASP A 255 2.17 -7.40 -28.71
CA ASP A 255 0.82 -7.39 -29.26
C ASP A 255 0.25 -5.96 -29.32
N ALA A 256 0.65 -5.19 -30.35
CA ALA A 256 0.33 -3.76 -30.52
C ALA A 256 -1.17 -3.43 -30.67
N ASP A 257 -2.02 -4.45 -30.85
CA ASP A 257 -3.49 -4.33 -30.88
C ASP A 257 -4.14 -4.71 -29.53
N LYS A 258 -3.34 -4.91 -28.46
CA LYS A 258 -3.83 -5.34 -27.13
C LYS A 258 -3.78 -4.17 -26.13
N PRO A 259 -4.93 -3.68 -25.65
CA PRO A 259 -4.95 -2.60 -24.68
C PRO A 259 -4.51 -3.07 -23.28
N PHE A 260 -4.01 -2.12 -22.48
CA PHE A 260 -3.63 -2.36 -21.09
C PHE A 260 -4.51 -1.60 -20.08
N PHE A 261 -4.61 -2.16 -18.88
CA PHE A 261 -5.02 -1.47 -17.68
C PHE A 261 -3.81 -1.36 -16.74
N LEU A 262 -3.40 -0.12 -16.47
CA LEU A 262 -2.28 0.23 -15.62
C LEU A 262 -2.80 0.96 -14.38
N TYR A 263 -2.63 0.34 -13.21
CA TYR A 263 -2.88 0.95 -11.92
C TYR A 263 -1.55 1.39 -11.30
N LEU A 264 -1.27 2.69 -11.32
CA LEU A 264 -0.08 3.30 -10.74
C LEU A 264 -0.47 3.97 -9.42
N ALA A 265 0.00 3.41 -8.31
CA ALA A 265 -0.26 3.96 -6.99
C ALA A 265 1.05 4.02 -6.19
N PRO A 266 1.88 5.07 -6.34
CA PRO A 266 3.11 5.19 -5.54
C PRO A 266 2.77 5.26 -4.04
N GLY A 267 3.77 5.06 -3.18
CA GLY A 267 3.64 5.40 -1.75
C GLY A 267 3.59 6.91 -1.49
N ALA A 268 3.97 7.70 -2.48
CA ALA A 268 3.98 9.14 -2.44
C ALA A 268 2.54 9.72 -2.39
N VAL A 269 2.21 10.68 -1.52
CA VAL A 269 3.08 11.39 -0.54
C VAL A 269 2.64 11.11 0.90
N HIS A 270 2.49 9.82 1.22
CA HIS A 270 2.40 9.35 2.61
C HIS A 270 3.70 9.70 3.38
N ALA A 271 3.67 9.52 4.70
CA ALA A 271 4.92 9.32 5.43
C ALA A 271 5.63 8.01 4.96
N PRO A 272 6.95 7.89 5.09
CA PRO A 272 7.90 8.96 5.43
C PRO A 272 8.02 9.99 4.30
N LEU A 273 7.98 11.27 4.64
CA LEU A 273 8.16 12.35 3.65
C LEU A 273 9.64 12.39 3.24
N GLN A 274 9.99 11.71 2.16
CA GLN A 274 11.37 11.53 1.72
C GLN A 274 11.49 11.90 0.24
N VAL A 275 12.49 12.71 -0.09
CA VAL A 275 12.82 13.14 -1.46
C VAL A 275 14.23 13.75 -1.45
N ALA A 276 14.94 13.69 -2.58
CA ALA A 276 16.28 14.28 -2.69
C ALA A 276 16.27 15.79 -2.37
N GLN A 277 17.30 16.26 -1.66
CA GLN A 277 17.38 17.60 -1.06
C GLN A 277 17.09 18.77 -2.01
N SER A 278 17.46 18.63 -3.29
CA SER A 278 17.20 19.61 -4.36
C SER A 278 15.72 19.85 -4.68
N TRP A 279 14.82 18.94 -4.30
CA TRP A 279 13.37 19.16 -4.39
C TRP A 279 12.82 19.91 -3.19
N ILE A 280 13.42 19.71 -2.01
CA ILE A 280 13.03 20.38 -0.75
C ILE A 280 13.42 21.86 -0.80
N ASP A 281 14.66 22.16 -1.18
CA ASP A 281 15.22 23.53 -1.13
C ASP A 281 14.58 24.49 -2.15
N GLN A 282 13.85 23.98 -3.15
CA GLN A 282 13.03 24.81 -4.05
C GLN A 282 11.84 25.49 -3.32
N TYR A 283 11.47 24.97 -2.14
CA TYR A 283 10.41 25.52 -1.28
C TYR A 283 10.92 26.38 -0.12
N ASP A 284 12.22 26.71 -0.10
CA ASP A 284 12.83 27.58 0.91
C ASP A 284 12.08 28.91 1.08
N GLY A 285 11.68 29.20 2.33
CA GLY A 285 10.95 30.41 2.71
C GLY A 285 9.52 30.53 2.16
N GLN A 286 8.99 29.55 1.42
CA GLN A 286 7.63 29.62 0.87
C GLN A 286 6.52 29.48 1.93
N PHE A 287 6.85 29.00 3.13
CA PHE A 287 5.88 28.60 4.17
C PHE A 287 5.93 29.41 5.47
N GLU A 288 6.78 30.43 5.57
CA GLU A 288 6.94 31.27 6.79
C GLU A 288 5.65 31.97 7.26
N ALA A 289 4.69 32.17 6.35
CA ALA A 289 3.38 32.76 6.66
C ALA A 289 2.42 31.81 7.41
N GLY A 290 2.73 30.50 7.46
CA GLY A 290 2.00 29.54 8.26
C GLY A 290 0.70 29.00 7.67
N TRP A 291 0.16 27.98 8.34
CA TRP A 291 -1.06 27.28 7.91
C TRP A 291 -2.32 28.15 7.93
N ASP A 292 -2.47 29.05 8.92
CA ASP A 292 -3.62 29.95 9.01
C ASP A 292 -3.70 30.85 7.76
N ALA A 293 -2.58 31.50 7.36
CA ALA A 293 -2.53 32.35 6.17
C ALA A 293 -2.51 31.56 4.85
N MET A 294 -1.86 30.40 4.81
CA MET A 294 -1.89 29.50 3.64
C MET A 294 -3.32 29.11 3.30
N ARG A 295 -4.15 28.80 4.30
CA ARG A 295 -5.56 28.40 4.10
C ARG A 295 -6.39 29.52 3.44
N GLU A 296 -6.15 30.77 3.80
CA GLU A 296 -6.76 31.93 3.11
C GLU A 296 -6.23 32.08 1.67
N ALA A 297 -4.92 31.94 1.46
CA ALA A 297 -4.28 32.05 0.15
C ALA A 297 -4.68 30.92 -0.82
N ILE A 298 -4.99 29.72 -0.32
CA ILE A 298 -5.54 28.62 -1.12
C ILE A 298 -6.98 28.95 -1.54
N LEU A 299 -7.87 29.33 -0.61
CA LEU A 299 -9.26 29.67 -1.00
C LEU A 299 -9.31 30.87 -1.96
N ALA A 300 -8.44 31.86 -1.79
CA ALA A 300 -8.33 32.99 -2.73
C ALA A 300 -7.99 32.51 -4.16
N ARG A 301 -7.01 31.62 -4.31
CA ARG A 301 -6.62 31.03 -5.60
C ARG A 301 -7.69 30.09 -6.15
N GLN A 302 -8.31 29.26 -5.31
CA GLN A 302 -9.43 28.39 -5.70
C GLN A 302 -10.59 29.17 -6.32
N LYS A 303 -10.92 30.34 -5.78
CA LYS A 303 -11.94 31.23 -6.35
C LYS A 303 -11.47 31.92 -7.63
N GLN A 304 -10.20 32.32 -7.70
CA GLN A 304 -9.61 32.91 -8.92
C GLN A 304 -9.57 31.92 -10.09
N LEU A 305 -9.28 30.64 -9.83
CA LEU A 305 -9.28 29.55 -10.79
C LEU A 305 -10.70 29.03 -11.14
N GLY A 306 -11.72 29.48 -10.41
CA GLY A 306 -13.11 29.03 -10.57
C GLY A 306 -13.38 27.59 -10.10
N VAL A 307 -12.41 26.90 -9.47
CA VAL A 307 -12.56 25.50 -9.04
C VAL A 307 -13.51 25.34 -7.84
N VAL A 308 -13.80 26.43 -7.11
CA VAL A 308 -14.84 26.48 -6.07
C VAL A 308 -15.76 27.70 -6.28
N PRO A 309 -17.04 27.66 -5.84
CA PRO A 309 -17.95 28.81 -5.92
C PRO A 309 -17.39 30.08 -5.25
N ALA A 310 -17.68 31.24 -5.83
CA ALA A 310 -17.11 32.52 -5.39
C ALA A 310 -17.52 32.93 -3.95
N ASP A 311 -18.62 32.40 -3.43
CA ASP A 311 -19.15 32.63 -2.08
C ASP A 311 -18.72 31.57 -1.04
N THR A 312 -18.00 30.51 -1.47
CA THR A 312 -17.39 29.47 -0.61
C THR A 312 -16.64 30.08 0.57
N ARG A 313 -16.68 29.43 1.73
CA ARG A 313 -16.12 29.96 2.98
C ARG A 313 -15.08 29.00 3.54
N LEU A 314 -14.09 29.53 4.24
CA LEU A 314 -13.28 28.69 5.11
C LEU A 314 -14.09 28.28 6.33
N ASN A 315 -13.95 27.02 6.71
CA ASN A 315 -14.30 26.59 8.05
C ASN A 315 -13.28 27.13 9.06
N PRO A 316 -13.69 27.48 10.29
CA PRO A 316 -12.80 27.98 11.34
C PRO A 316 -11.73 26.95 11.72
N ARG A 317 -10.64 27.41 12.36
CA ARG A 317 -9.66 26.51 12.98
C ARG A 317 -10.30 25.83 14.19
N PRO A 318 -10.20 24.49 14.32
CA PRO A 318 -10.60 23.80 15.55
C PRO A 318 -9.78 24.30 16.73
N ASP A 319 -10.41 24.56 17.89
CA ASP A 319 -9.74 25.09 19.09
C ASP A 319 -8.61 24.19 19.62
N THR A 320 -8.61 22.91 19.24
CA THR A 320 -7.59 21.90 19.58
C THR A 320 -6.43 21.82 18.59
N LEU A 321 -6.34 22.77 17.64
CA LEU A 321 -5.24 22.94 16.68
C LEU A 321 -4.60 24.33 16.91
N PRO A 322 -3.27 24.44 17.14
CA PRO A 322 -2.62 25.71 17.48
C PRO A 322 -2.65 26.71 16.32
N ALA A 323 -2.53 27.99 16.65
CA ALA A 323 -2.30 29.05 15.67
C ALA A 323 -0.81 29.09 15.28
N TRP A 324 -0.49 29.42 14.03
CA TRP A 324 0.90 29.62 13.61
C TRP A 324 1.63 30.67 14.48
N ASP A 325 0.96 31.78 14.78
CA ASP A 325 1.47 32.87 15.63
C ASP A 325 1.61 32.47 17.11
N SER A 326 1.09 31.31 17.53
CA SER A 326 1.25 30.80 18.90
C SER A 326 2.47 29.89 19.11
N LEU A 327 3.15 29.53 18.02
CA LEU A 327 4.41 28.76 18.05
C LEU A 327 5.62 29.65 18.43
N SER A 328 6.70 29.01 18.87
CA SER A 328 8.05 29.60 18.89
C SER A 328 8.64 29.75 17.48
N ASP A 329 9.73 30.49 17.34
CA ASP A 329 10.45 30.59 16.06
C ASP A 329 11.11 29.26 15.66
N GLU A 330 11.56 28.47 16.65
CA GLU A 330 12.14 27.13 16.48
C GLU A 330 11.08 26.11 16.03
N GLU A 331 9.89 26.14 16.64
CA GLU A 331 8.74 25.32 16.23
C GLU A 331 8.29 25.68 14.80
N ARG A 332 8.27 26.98 14.44
CA ARG A 332 8.01 27.43 13.06
C ARG A 332 9.05 26.90 12.08
N GLN A 333 10.34 26.92 12.43
CA GLN A 333 11.42 26.46 11.57
C GLN A 333 11.29 24.95 11.23
N VAL A 334 11.03 24.11 12.25
CA VAL A 334 10.78 22.67 12.04
C VAL A 334 9.50 22.45 11.22
N ALA A 335 8.42 23.15 11.56
CA ALA A 335 7.15 23.04 10.85
C ALA A 335 7.25 23.46 9.37
N ALA A 336 8.01 24.51 9.05
CA ALA A 336 8.25 24.95 7.69
C ALA A 336 9.11 23.94 6.91
N ARG A 337 10.19 23.41 7.50
CA ARG A 337 11.07 22.41 6.85
C ARG A 337 10.32 21.14 6.49
N LEU A 338 9.48 20.62 7.39
CA LEU A 338 8.64 19.44 7.12
C LEU A 338 7.64 19.68 5.96
N MET A 339 7.15 20.91 5.82
CA MET A 339 6.25 21.30 4.71
C MET A 339 7.00 21.48 3.37
N GLN A 340 8.26 21.96 3.42
CA GLN A 340 9.17 21.96 2.25
C GLN A 340 9.40 20.54 1.74
N THR A 341 9.63 19.58 2.64
CA THR A 341 9.84 18.18 2.28
C THR A 341 8.62 17.56 1.60
N PHE A 342 7.40 17.79 2.13
CA PHE A 342 6.16 17.37 1.45
C PHE A 342 5.99 18.02 0.06
N ALA A 343 6.23 19.32 -0.06
CA ALA A 343 6.05 20.04 -1.31
C ALA A 343 7.03 19.55 -2.40
N GLY A 344 8.30 19.38 -2.05
CA GLY A 344 9.30 18.80 -2.95
C GLY A 344 8.97 17.37 -3.36
N PHE A 345 8.49 16.54 -2.43
CA PHE A 345 8.13 15.14 -2.69
C PHE A 345 6.90 15.02 -3.61
N LEU A 346 5.92 15.90 -3.45
CA LEU A 346 4.72 15.94 -4.30
C LEU A 346 5.02 16.47 -5.71
N GLU A 347 5.86 17.51 -5.83
CA GLU A 347 6.31 17.99 -7.14
C GLU A 347 7.17 16.94 -7.87
N HIS A 348 8.12 16.31 -7.17
CA HIS A 348 8.91 15.20 -7.71
C HIS A 348 8.02 14.08 -8.25
N THR A 349 7.03 13.66 -7.46
CA THR A 349 6.11 12.57 -7.81
C THR A 349 5.26 12.91 -9.04
N ASP A 350 4.72 14.12 -9.12
CA ASP A 350 3.98 14.59 -10.30
C ASP A 350 4.88 14.64 -11.55
N VAL A 351 6.14 15.07 -11.41
CA VAL A 351 7.14 15.03 -12.49
C VAL A 351 7.42 13.60 -12.96
N GLN A 352 7.49 12.60 -12.06
CA GLN A 352 7.60 11.19 -12.47
C GLN A 352 6.35 10.71 -13.22
N ILE A 353 5.15 11.08 -12.76
CA ILE A 353 3.90 10.78 -13.48
C ILE A 353 3.89 11.45 -14.88
N GLY A 354 4.48 12.64 -15.00
CA GLY A 354 4.73 13.29 -16.28
C GLY A 354 5.54 12.43 -17.25
N ARG A 355 6.53 11.66 -16.78
CA ARG A 355 7.30 10.72 -17.64
C ARG A 355 6.41 9.62 -18.22
N LEU A 356 5.47 9.09 -17.46
CA LEU A 356 4.48 8.11 -17.95
C LEU A 356 3.54 8.73 -19.01
N VAL A 357 3.08 9.97 -18.79
CA VAL A 357 2.24 10.71 -19.76
C VAL A 357 3.00 10.96 -21.07
N GLU A 358 4.25 11.43 -20.99
CA GLU A 358 5.07 11.65 -22.18
C GLU A 358 5.42 10.35 -22.89
N ALA A 359 5.58 9.22 -22.18
CA ALA A 359 5.75 7.92 -22.78
C ALA A 359 4.48 7.47 -23.57
N LEU A 360 3.27 7.68 -23.02
CA LEU A 360 2.01 7.43 -23.73
C LEU A 360 1.88 8.30 -25.00
N LYS A 361 2.29 9.57 -24.91
CA LYS A 361 2.28 10.52 -26.04
C LYS A 361 3.31 10.16 -27.11
N ALA A 362 4.51 9.74 -26.72
CA ALA A 362 5.57 9.31 -27.62
C ALA A 362 5.20 8.08 -28.47
N ARG A 363 4.35 7.18 -27.94
CA ARG A 363 3.79 6.04 -28.67
C ARG A 363 2.56 6.38 -29.53
N GLY A 364 1.95 7.55 -29.31
CA GLY A 364 0.68 7.95 -29.95
C GLY A 364 -0.56 7.31 -29.33
N GLU A 365 -0.43 6.69 -28.16
CA GLU A 365 -1.50 5.96 -27.46
C GLU A 365 -2.38 6.87 -26.60
N PHE A 366 -1.84 8.03 -26.17
CA PHE A 366 -2.49 8.92 -25.21
C PHE A 366 -3.88 9.40 -25.65
N ASP A 367 -4.09 9.68 -26.94
CA ASP A 367 -5.37 10.17 -27.46
C ASP A 367 -6.53 9.18 -27.20
N ASN A 368 -6.26 7.87 -27.24
CA ASN A 368 -7.20 6.82 -26.88
C ASN A 368 -6.83 6.11 -25.55
N THR A 369 -6.33 6.87 -24.59
CA THR A 369 -6.14 6.42 -23.22
C THR A 369 -7.14 7.13 -22.30
N LEU A 370 -7.93 6.37 -21.54
CA LEU A 370 -8.67 6.88 -20.40
C LEU A 370 -7.70 7.02 -19.22
N PHE A 371 -7.19 8.22 -19.02
CA PHE A 371 -6.24 8.57 -17.97
C PHE A 371 -6.96 9.24 -16.80
N VAL A 372 -6.98 8.60 -15.63
CA VAL A 372 -7.58 9.11 -14.39
C VAL A 372 -6.46 9.41 -13.40
N TYR A 373 -6.27 10.67 -13.02
CA TYR A 373 -5.35 11.08 -11.94
C TYR A 373 -6.19 11.51 -10.74
N ILE A 374 -6.29 10.62 -9.75
CA ILE A 374 -6.87 10.93 -8.44
C ILE A 374 -5.73 11.51 -7.59
N ALA A 375 -5.83 12.79 -7.24
CA ALA A 375 -4.72 13.52 -6.65
C ALA A 375 -4.31 13.00 -5.27
N GLY A 376 -5.20 12.32 -4.54
CA GLY A 376 -4.95 11.61 -3.27
C GLY A 376 -6.05 10.59 -2.95
N ASP A 377 -5.73 9.49 -2.26
CA ASP A 377 -6.69 8.45 -1.86
C ASP A 377 -7.48 8.77 -0.58
N ASN A 378 -7.09 9.85 0.09
CA ASN A 378 -7.83 10.56 1.12
C ASN A 378 -7.29 12.00 1.22
N GLY A 379 -7.98 12.86 1.97
CA GLY A 379 -7.44 14.18 2.33
C GLY A 379 -6.14 14.09 3.14
N SER A 380 -5.51 15.23 3.42
CA SER A 380 -4.16 15.28 4.00
C SER A 380 -4.03 14.57 5.35
N SER A 381 -2.93 13.84 5.56
CA SER A 381 -2.66 13.20 6.86
C SER A 381 -2.31 14.23 7.93
N ALA A 382 -2.70 13.94 9.17
CA ALA A 382 -2.32 14.66 10.39
C ALA A 382 -1.54 13.75 11.38
N GLU A 383 -0.98 12.64 10.89
CA GLU A 383 -0.36 11.58 11.70
C GLU A 383 1.02 11.95 12.27
N GLY A 384 1.58 13.11 11.89
CA GLY A 384 2.69 13.76 12.59
C GLY A 384 2.27 14.46 13.90
N GLY A 385 0.99 14.45 14.26
CA GLY A 385 0.47 15.11 15.44
C GLY A 385 0.56 16.64 15.36
N LEU A 386 0.55 17.32 16.51
CA LEU A 386 0.54 18.79 16.56
C LEU A 386 1.87 19.46 16.19
N ALA A 387 3.00 18.79 16.39
CA ALA A 387 4.34 19.34 16.16
C ALA A 387 4.98 18.88 14.84
N GLY A 388 4.47 17.79 14.24
CA GLY A 388 5.24 17.02 13.28
C GLY A 388 6.28 16.12 13.98
N SER A 389 6.99 15.34 13.19
CA SER A 389 8.00 14.39 13.67
C SER A 389 9.10 14.21 12.64
N ILE A 390 10.33 13.90 13.09
CA ILE A 390 11.42 13.43 12.21
C ILE A 390 11.46 11.89 12.11
N ASN A 391 10.78 11.17 13.00
CA ASN A 391 10.60 9.73 13.02
C ASN A 391 9.18 9.39 13.56
N TYR A 392 8.17 9.54 12.70
CA TYR A 392 6.77 9.62 13.15
C TYR A 392 6.22 8.30 13.75
N LEU A 393 6.87 7.17 13.50
CA LEU A 393 6.59 5.86 14.10
C LEU A 393 6.73 5.86 15.63
N GLY A 394 7.67 6.66 16.17
CA GLY A 394 7.79 6.88 17.62
C GLY A 394 6.64 7.72 18.16
N SER A 395 6.33 8.84 17.50
CA SER A 395 5.22 9.74 17.84
C SER A 395 3.85 9.05 17.80
N LEU A 396 3.57 8.19 16.81
CA LEU A 396 2.37 7.37 16.72
C LEU A 396 2.13 6.51 17.96
N GLN A 397 3.20 6.08 18.63
CA GLN A 397 3.16 5.17 19.78
C GLN A 397 3.33 5.88 21.14
N GLY A 398 3.46 7.22 21.15
CA GLY A 398 3.62 8.01 22.38
C GLY A 398 5.07 8.17 22.84
N LEU A 399 6.02 7.98 21.93
CA LEU A 399 7.45 8.23 22.10
C LEU A 399 7.96 9.33 21.14
N PRO A 400 7.41 10.57 21.19
CA PRO A 400 7.83 11.67 20.31
C PRO A 400 9.27 12.12 20.59
N GLU A 401 9.84 12.87 19.66
CA GLU A 401 11.13 13.56 19.85
C GLU A 401 10.98 14.78 20.79
N THR A 402 12.11 15.38 21.21
CA THR A 402 12.11 16.78 21.70
C THR A 402 12.33 17.76 20.54
N LEU A 403 11.97 19.03 20.75
CA LEU A 403 12.25 20.10 19.77
C LEU A 403 13.75 20.18 19.43
N ASP A 404 14.64 20.06 20.44
CA ASP A 404 16.09 20.02 20.24
C ASP A 404 16.52 18.94 19.22
N GLN A 405 15.94 17.73 19.31
CA GLN A 405 16.24 16.63 18.39
C GLN A 405 15.72 16.89 16.97
N GLN A 406 14.60 17.62 16.83
CA GLN A 406 14.05 18.03 15.54
C GLN A 406 14.89 19.16 14.91
N LEU A 407 15.40 20.10 15.73
CA LEU A 407 16.32 21.16 15.33
C LEU A 407 17.68 20.59 14.86
N ASP A 408 18.29 19.69 15.64
CA ASP A 408 19.54 18.98 15.30
C ASP A 408 19.41 18.16 13.99
N ALA A 409 18.19 17.87 13.55
CA ALA A 409 17.90 17.11 12.34
C ALA A 409 17.47 17.96 11.11
N LEU A 410 17.31 19.28 11.22
CA LEU A 410 16.74 20.15 10.17
C LEU A 410 17.37 19.96 8.76
N GLU A 411 18.69 19.81 8.70
CA GLU A 411 19.42 19.65 7.43
C GLU A 411 19.27 18.25 6.80
N ARG A 412 18.79 17.25 7.57
CA ARG A 412 18.63 15.85 7.15
C ARG A 412 17.17 15.39 6.99
N ILE A 413 16.18 16.23 7.30
CA ILE A 413 14.74 15.94 7.10
C ILE A 413 14.47 15.69 5.61
N GLY A 414 14.00 14.48 5.28
CA GLY A 414 13.71 14.04 3.91
C GLY A 414 14.79 13.17 3.28
N GLY A 415 15.94 13.01 3.93
CA GLY A 415 16.92 11.99 3.61
C GLY A 415 16.59 10.64 4.28
N LYS A 416 17.20 9.57 3.75
CA LYS A 416 17.06 8.16 4.19
C LYS A 416 17.23 7.89 5.69
N ASP A 417 17.95 8.76 6.40
CA ASP A 417 18.18 8.61 7.85
C ASP A 417 17.00 9.17 8.70
N THR A 418 15.90 9.62 8.08
CA THR A 418 14.71 10.19 8.74
C THR A 418 13.41 9.54 8.27
N PHE A 419 12.40 9.48 9.14
CA PHE A 419 11.05 8.97 8.83
C PHE A 419 9.97 10.05 9.10
N PRO A 420 10.02 11.21 8.42
CA PRO A 420 9.33 12.41 8.88
C PRO A 420 7.85 12.48 8.46
N GLN A 421 7.07 13.26 9.21
CA GLN A 421 5.70 13.67 8.86
C GLN A 421 5.42 15.07 9.41
N TYR A 422 4.71 15.91 8.65
CA TYR A 422 4.51 17.33 8.96
C TYR A 422 3.48 17.57 10.10
N PRO A 423 3.47 18.75 10.75
CA PRO A 423 2.45 19.12 11.73
C PRO A 423 1.02 19.21 11.16
N ALA A 424 0.03 18.76 11.94
CA ALA A 424 -1.39 18.74 11.61
C ALA A 424 -2.00 20.07 11.14
N GLY A 425 -1.36 21.21 11.45
CA GLY A 425 -1.73 22.52 10.91
C GLY A 425 -1.67 22.56 9.38
N TRP A 426 -0.63 21.97 8.79
CA TRP A 426 -0.50 21.86 7.33
C TRP A 426 -1.54 20.94 6.72
N ALA A 427 -1.88 19.82 7.38
CA ALA A 427 -2.97 18.94 6.95
C ALA A 427 -4.27 19.72 6.73
N TRP A 428 -4.62 20.56 7.71
CA TRP A 428 -5.82 21.39 7.70
C TRP A 428 -5.75 22.55 6.68
N ALA A 429 -4.56 23.07 6.37
CA ALA A 429 -4.36 24.06 5.31
C ALA A 429 -4.44 23.44 3.90
N LEU A 430 -3.73 22.33 3.64
CA LEU A 430 -3.74 21.58 2.38
C LEU A 430 -5.11 20.93 2.08
N THR A 431 -6.00 20.89 3.06
CA THR A 431 -7.39 20.42 2.95
C THR A 431 -8.39 21.58 2.76
N SER A 432 -7.91 22.78 2.42
CA SER A 432 -8.74 23.96 2.12
C SER A 432 -9.80 23.68 1.03
N PRO A 433 -11.07 24.13 1.20
CA PRO A 433 -11.61 24.96 2.29
C PRO A 433 -12.28 24.18 3.44
N PHE A 434 -12.19 22.85 3.45
CA PHE A 434 -13.10 21.96 4.20
C PHE A 434 -12.84 21.91 5.71
N GLN A 435 -13.74 21.22 6.43
CA GLN A 435 -13.52 20.79 7.80
C GLN A 435 -12.70 19.49 7.83
N TRP A 436 -11.87 19.33 8.87
CA TRP A 436 -11.09 18.12 9.15
C TRP A 436 -10.14 17.70 8.03
N VAL A 437 -9.70 16.45 8.04
CA VAL A 437 -8.50 15.88 7.38
C VAL A 437 -8.68 14.35 7.23
N LYS A 438 -7.64 13.60 6.81
CA LYS A 438 -7.59 12.11 6.79
C LYS A 438 -8.26 11.49 8.01
N GLN A 439 -8.83 10.29 7.83
CA GLN A 439 -9.57 9.51 8.84
C GLN A 439 -10.99 10.04 9.18
N VAL A 440 -11.36 11.29 8.85
CA VAL A 440 -12.68 11.86 9.16
C VAL A 440 -13.66 11.73 7.97
N ALA A 441 -14.14 10.50 7.73
CA ALA A 441 -15.04 10.21 6.61
C ALA A 441 -16.40 10.92 6.64
N SER A 442 -16.82 11.46 7.80
CA SER A 442 -18.02 12.28 7.92
C SER A 442 -17.93 13.65 7.26
N HIS A 443 -16.73 14.11 6.89
CA HIS A 443 -16.49 15.46 6.39
C HIS A 443 -15.65 15.49 5.12
N LEU A 444 -15.88 16.53 4.32
CA LEU A 444 -15.24 16.74 3.03
C LEU A 444 -13.72 16.89 3.11
N GLY A 445 -13.15 17.27 4.26
CA GLY A 445 -11.70 17.29 4.41
C GLY A 445 -11.06 15.91 4.59
N GLY A 446 -11.84 14.91 5.00
CA GLY A 446 -11.41 13.52 4.89
C GLY A 446 -11.56 13.00 3.46
N SER A 447 -12.70 13.25 2.83
CA SER A 447 -13.12 12.53 1.62
C SER A 447 -12.87 13.25 0.28
N ARG A 448 -12.97 14.58 0.19
CA ARG A 448 -12.89 15.29 -1.09
C ARG A 448 -11.44 15.58 -1.49
N VAL A 449 -11.09 15.22 -2.71
CA VAL A 449 -9.73 15.30 -3.26
C VAL A 449 -9.77 15.90 -4.66
N GLY A 450 -8.65 16.46 -5.12
CA GLY A 450 -8.52 16.88 -6.52
C GLY A 450 -8.56 15.64 -7.43
N THR A 451 -9.18 15.72 -8.61
CA THR A 451 -9.13 14.62 -9.59
C THR A 451 -9.22 15.17 -11.00
N VAL A 452 -8.40 14.62 -11.90
CA VAL A 452 -8.38 14.94 -13.33
C VAL A 452 -8.68 13.68 -14.13
N ILE A 453 -9.53 13.79 -15.14
CA ILE A 453 -9.73 12.73 -16.14
C ILE A 453 -9.41 13.29 -17.52
N SER A 454 -8.49 12.66 -18.23
CA SER A 454 -8.16 12.97 -19.63
C SER A 454 -8.44 11.75 -20.52
N TRP A 455 -9.02 12.01 -21.69
CA TRP A 455 -9.24 11.05 -22.77
C TRP A 455 -9.53 11.87 -24.05
N PRO A 456 -8.49 12.33 -24.77
CA PRO A 456 -8.66 13.34 -25.83
C PRO A 456 -9.68 12.96 -26.92
N ALA A 457 -9.74 11.69 -27.31
CA ALA A 457 -10.69 11.16 -28.29
C ALA A 457 -12.18 11.26 -27.88
N VAL A 458 -12.48 11.45 -26.58
CA VAL A 458 -13.86 11.53 -26.06
C VAL A 458 -14.20 12.91 -25.48
N ILE A 459 -13.21 13.61 -24.90
CA ILE A 459 -13.41 14.93 -24.28
C ILE A 459 -13.46 16.05 -25.35
N GLY A 460 -12.54 16.03 -26.33
CA GLY A 460 -12.52 16.98 -27.44
C GLY A 460 -12.63 18.45 -27.02
N GLU A 461 -13.67 19.15 -27.49
CA GLU A 461 -13.92 20.58 -27.20
C GLU A 461 -14.20 20.89 -25.71
N GLN A 462 -14.35 19.88 -24.85
CA GLN A 462 -14.56 20.04 -23.41
C GLN A 462 -13.26 20.22 -22.59
N ALA A 463 -12.09 20.08 -23.22
CA ALA A 463 -10.78 20.12 -22.55
C ALA A 463 -10.53 21.44 -21.78
N GLY A 464 -9.85 21.34 -20.63
CA GLY A 464 -9.69 22.43 -19.67
C GLY A 464 -10.90 22.63 -18.74
N GLY A 465 -12.01 21.93 -18.99
CA GLY A 465 -13.27 22.08 -18.30
C GLY A 465 -13.26 21.68 -16.82
N LEU A 466 -14.31 22.09 -16.12
CA LEU A 466 -14.61 21.75 -14.74
C LEU A 466 -15.84 20.83 -14.69
N ARG A 467 -15.89 19.91 -13.72
CA ARG A 467 -17.02 19.03 -13.43
C ARG A 467 -17.39 19.11 -11.95
N SER A 468 -18.68 19.33 -11.71
CA SER A 468 -19.24 19.67 -10.39
C SER A 468 -20.42 18.79 -9.98
N GLN A 469 -20.63 17.66 -10.68
CA GLN A 469 -21.45 16.54 -10.21
C GLN A 469 -20.82 15.94 -8.95
N PHE A 470 -21.61 15.42 -8.00
CA PHE A 470 -21.08 14.51 -7.00
C PHE A 470 -20.53 13.26 -7.69
N SER A 471 -19.31 12.89 -7.33
CA SER A 471 -18.67 11.64 -7.76
C SER A 471 -17.90 11.05 -6.58
N HIS A 472 -17.73 9.75 -6.56
CA HIS A 472 -16.93 9.04 -5.56
C HIS A 472 -16.06 7.96 -6.23
N VAL A 473 -15.03 7.49 -5.53
CA VAL A 473 -13.99 6.64 -6.13
C VAL A 473 -14.48 5.31 -6.71
N ASN A 474 -15.61 4.79 -6.20
CA ASN A 474 -16.30 3.62 -6.74
C ASN A 474 -16.96 3.86 -8.11
N ASP A 475 -17.03 5.10 -8.60
CA ASP A 475 -17.53 5.46 -9.93
C ASP A 475 -16.53 5.12 -11.05
N ILE A 476 -15.25 4.98 -10.74
CA ILE A 476 -14.20 4.76 -11.74
C ILE A 476 -14.35 3.39 -12.44
N ALA A 477 -14.58 2.31 -11.70
CA ALA A 477 -14.77 0.99 -12.29
C ALA A 477 -16.01 0.88 -13.23
N PRO A 478 -17.22 1.37 -12.89
CA PRO A 478 -18.33 1.42 -13.84
C PRO A 478 -18.08 2.42 -14.99
N THR A 479 -17.35 3.52 -14.76
CA THR A 479 -16.93 4.42 -15.85
C THR A 479 -16.04 3.70 -16.87
N ILE A 480 -15.12 2.84 -16.39
CA ILE A 480 -14.29 2.00 -17.26
C ILE A 480 -15.15 1.00 -18.03
N LEU A 481 -16.09 0.31 -17.38
CA LEU A 481 -16.97 -0.65 -18.07
C LEU A 481 -17.83 0.01 -19.17
N ASP A 482 -18.45 1.15 -18.86
CA ASP A 482 -19.21 1.97 -19.82
C ASP A 482 -18.32 2.49 -20.97
N ALA A 483 -17.07 2.86 -20.69
CA ALA A 483 -16.11 3.32 -21.70
C ALA A 483 -15.75 2.24 -22.73
N LEU A 484 -16.00 0.96 -22.42
CA LEU A 484 -15.75 -0.19 -23.30
C LEU A 484 -17.04 -0.76 -23.94
N ASP A 485 -18.23 -0.22 -23.60
CA ASP A 485 -19.54 -0.81 -23.91
C ASP A 485 -19.70 -2.25 -23.36
N ILE A 486 -19.11 -2.52 -22.18
CA ILE A 486 -19.11 -3.85 -21.53
C ILE A 486 -20.01 -3.82 -20.29
N PRO A 487 -21.08 -4.64 -20.20
CA PRO A 487 -21.87 -4.76 -18.98
C PRO A 487 -21.08 -5.49 -17.88
N LEU A 488 -21.35 -5.17 -16.62
CA LEU A 488 -20.84 -5.91 -15.46
C LEU A 488 -21.14 -7.43 -15.61
N PRO A 489 -20.13 -8.32 -15.67
CA PRO A 489 -20.39 -9.74 -15.87
C PRO A 489 -21.17 -10.36 -14.70
N GLU A 490 -22.17 -11.20 -15.01
CA GLU A 490 -22.93 -11.95 -13.99
C GLU A 490 -22.02 -12.84 -13.13
N THR A 491 -20.94 -13.37 -13.72
CA THR A 491 -19.91 -14.16 -13.05
C THR A 491 -18.51 -13.74 -13.50
N VAL A 492 -17.55 -13.73 -12.58
CA VAL A 492 -16.11 -13.55 -12.83
C VAL A 492 -15.37 -14.67 -12.12
N ASN A 493 -14.41 -15.34 -12.77
CA ASN A 493 -13.75 -16.57 -12.30
C ASN A 493 -14.74 -17.65 -11.79
N GLY A 494 -15.95 -17.71 -12.36
CA GLY A 494 -17.02 -18.64 -11.96
C GLY A 494 -17.79 -18.27 -10.68
N VAL A 495 -17.53 -17.10 -10.08
CA VAL A 495 -18.25 -16.60 -8.89
C VAL A 495 -19.24 -15.51 -9.30
N ALA A 496 -20.49 -15.63 -8.86
CA ALA A 496 -21.55 -14.66 -9.13
C ALA A 496 -21.23 -13.29 -8.50
N GLN A 497 -21.39 -12.22 -9.27
CA GLN A 497 -21.00 -10.88 -8.85
C GLN A 497 -22.15 -10.10 -8.21
N ARG A 498 -21.82 -9.33 -7.17
CA ARG A 498 -22.71 -8.28 -6.65
C ARG A 498 -22.77 -7.12 -7.66
N PRO A 499 -23.87 -6.37 -7.75
CA PRO A 499 -23.90 -5.08 -8.43
C PRO A 499 -22.77 -4.16 -7.97
N MET A 500 -22.41 -3.18 -8.81
CA MET A 500 -21.61 -2.04 -8.38
C MET A 500 -22.46 -1.08 -7.54
N ASP A 501 -21.84 -0.36 -6.61
CA ASP A 501 -22.48 0.70 -5.83
C ASP A 501 -22.22 2.09 -6.43
N GLY A 502 -21.10 2.25 -7.17
CA GLY A 502 -20.81 3.45 -7.94
C GLY A 502 -21.58 3.51 -9.27
N SER A 503 -21.53 4.67 -9.93
CA SER A 503 -22.22 4.98 -11.18
C SER A 503 -21.29 5.68 -12.17
N SER A 504 -21.46 5.42 -13.46
CA SER A 504 -20.55 5.90 -14.52
C SER A 504 -20.49 7.42 -14.66
N LEU A 505 -19.27 7.95 -14.77
CA LEU A 505 -18.96 9.35 -15.05
C LEU A 505 -18.91 9.66 -16.56
N LEU A 506 -19.06 8.66 -17.45
CA LEU A 506 -18.85 8.82 -18.89
C LEU A 506 -19.74 9.91 -19.52
N ALA A 507 -20.95 10.12 -19.01
CA ALA A 507 -21.82 11.22 -19.42
C ALA A 507 -21.17 12.60 -19.16
N SER A 508 -20.56 12.79 -17.98
CA SER A 508 -19.89 14.03 -17.62
C SER A 508 -18.66 14.32 -18.49
N LEU A 509 -17.95 13.32 -19.01
CA LEU A 509 -16.83 13.56 -19.94
C LEU A 509 -17.25 14.33 -21.19
N ARG A 510 -18.51 14.18 -21.62
CA ARG A 510 -19.07 14.78 -22.84
C ARG A 510 -19.88 16.07 -22.60
N ASP A 511 -20.48 16.23 -21.42
CA ASP A 511 -21.37 17.35 -21.10
C ASP A 511 -21.11 17.88 -19.67
N PRO A 512 -20.77 19.17 -19.47
CA PRO A 512 -20.61 19.76 -18.14
C PRO A 512 -21.91 19.79 -17.33
N GLU A 513 -23.06 19.85 -18.01
CA GLU A 513 -24.40 19.92 -17.40
C GLU A 513 -25.05 18.52 -17.31
N ALA A 514 -24.27 17.44 -17.52
CA ALA A 514 -24.74 16.07 -17.34
C ALA A 514 -25.34 15.88 -15.93
N PRO A 515 -26.47 15.15 -15.80
CA PRO A 515 -27.09 14.93 -14.50
C PRO A 515 -26.19 14.14 -13.56
N GLU A 516 -26.34 14.38 -12.25
CA GLU A 516 -25.62 13.64 -11.22
C GLU A 516 -26.13 12.19 -11.16
N HIS A 517 -25.29 11.24 -11.58
CA HIS A 517 -25.64 9.82 -11.60
C HIS A 517 -25.39 9.09 -10.28
N HIS A 518 -24.76 9.74 -9.30
CA HIS A 518 -24.46 9.18 -7.97
C HIS A 518 -25.33 9.83 -6.86
N PRO A 519 -26.64 9.50 -6.76
CA PRO A 519 -27.56 10.22 -5.89
C PRO A 519 -27.43 9.90 -4.40
N THR A 520 -26.64 8.90 -3.99
CA THR A 520 -26.45 8.51 -2.57
C THR A 520 -25.08 7.87 -2.34
N GLN A 521 -24.24 8.41 -1.46
CA GLN A 521 -22.97 7.78 -1.03
C GLN A 521 -22.89 7.68 0.49
N PHE A 522 -22.45 6.51 0.97
CA PHE A 522 -22.25 6.18 2.38
C PHE A 522 -20.78 6.37 2.78
N PHE A 523 -20.53 6.86 4.00
CA PHE A 523 -19.19 7.08 4.54
C PHE A 523 -19.11 6.57 5.98
N GLU A 524 -18.20 5.62 6.26
CA GLU A 524 -17.84 5.26 7.62
C GLU A 524 -16.36 4.90 7.72
N VAL A 525 -15.62 5.59 8.59
CA VAL A 525 -14.24 5.27 9.01
C VAL A 525 -14.05 5.57 10.49
N HIS A 526 -13.60 4.56 11.25
CA HIS A 526 -13.29 4.66 12.68
C HIS A 526 -14.43 5.23 13.55
N GLY A 527 -15.70 5.06 13.16
CA GLY A 527 -16.88 5.58 13.83
C GLY A 527 -17.39 6.93 13.31
N ASN A 528 -16.58 7.65 12.51
CA ASN A 528 -17.05 8.86 11.81
C ASN A 528 -18.06 8.45 10.75
N ARG A 529 -19.25 9.05 10.76
CA ARG A 529 -20.40 8.61 9.95
C ARG A 529 -20.90 9.73 9.05
N GLY A 530 -21.04 9.47 7.76
CA GLY A 530 -21.57 10.40 6.79
C GLY A 530 -22.50 9.73 5.79
N ILE A 531 -23.50 10.46 5.32
CA ILE A 531 -24.26 10.07 4.12
C ILE A 531 -24.57 11.30 3.29
N TYR A 532 -24.21 11.22 2.01
CA TYR A 532 -24.67 12.13 0.97
C TYR A 532 -25.95 11.58 0.34
N HIS A 533 -26.95 12.44 0.09
CA HIS A 533 -28.11 12.12 -0.73
C HIS A 533 -28.72 13.38 -1.36
N GLU A 534 -28.81 13.41 -2.69
CA GLU A 534 -29.48 14.47 -3.49
C GLU A 534 -29.17 15.90 -3.00
N GLY A 535 -27.90 16.31 -3.07
CA GLY A 535 -27.42 17.63 -2.64
C GLY A 535 -27.21 17.79 -1.12
N TRP A 536 -27.87 16.98 -0.28
CA TRP A 536 -27.75 17.05 1.19
C TRP A 536 -26.68 16.10 1.73
N MET A 537 -26.06 16.45 2.85
CA MET A 537 -25.12 15.59 3.57
C MET A 537 -25.35 15.65 5.08
N ALA A 538 -25.62 14.51 5.71
CA ALA A 538 -25.64 14.38 7.17
C ALA A 538 -24.31 13.81 7.65
N SER A 539 -23.77 14.39 8.73
CA SER A 539 -22.39 14.18 9.18
C SER A 539 -22.34 13.99 10.69
N ALA A 540 -21.56 13.04 11.19
CA ALA A 540 -21.23 12.91 12.60
C ALA A 540 -19.74 12.64 12.77
N PHE A 541 -19.04 13.57 13.41
CA PHE A 541 -17.66 13.37 13.86
C PHE A 541 -17.65 12.48 15.11
N HIS A 542 -16.82 11.44 15.08
CA HIS A 542 -16.60 10.55 16.23
C HIS A 542 -15.38 11.04 17.01
N GLN A 543 -15.45 11.03 18.34
CA GLN A 543 -14.72 11.96 19.24
C GLN A 543 -13.18 11.80 19.34
N ARG A 544 -12.51 11.15 18.38
CA ARG A 544 -11.06 11.07 18.26
C ARG A 544 -10.55 12.07 17.22
N LEU A 545 -9.83 13.10 17.69
CA LEU A 545 -9.12 14.05 16.81
C LEU A 545 -8.00 13.32 16.03
N PRO A 546 -7.87 13.50 14.70
CA PRO A 546 -6.86 12.81 13.89
C PRO A 546 -5.41 13.02 14.37
N TRP A 547 -5.09 14.20 14.90
CA TRP A 547 -3.77 14.56 15.43
C TRP A 547 -3.51 14.11 16.87
N THR A 548 -4.40 13.35 17.49
CA THR A 548 -4.15 12.71 18.81
C THR A 548 -3.41 11.39 18.61
N VAL A 549 -2.11 11.51 18.33
CA VAL A 549 -1.16 10.40 18.17
C VAL A 549 -0.59 9.95 19.52
N GLY A 550 -0.18 8.68 19.66
CA GLY A 550 0.40 8.13 20.89
C GLY A 550 -0.51 8.05 22.12
N GLY A 551 -1.76 8.53 22.02
CA GLY A 551 -2.72 8.58 23.12
C GLY A 551 -3.44 7.25 23.38
N VAL A 552 -3.82 7.01 24.64
CA VAL A 552 -4.70 5.89 25.00
C VAL A 552 -6.08 6.12 24.41
N ILE A 553 -6.42 5.35 23.38
CA ILE A 553 -7.77 5.30 22.79
C ILE A 553 -8.77 4.87 23.87
N ARG A 554 -9.89 5.59 23.96
CA ARG A 554 -11.00 5.27 24.86
C ARG A 554 -12.29 5.19 24.02
N PRO A 555 -12.92 4.02 23.91
CA PRO A 555 -14.16 3.86 23.17
C PRO A 555 -15.24 4.82 23.70
N THR A 556 -15.92 5.53 22.79
CA THR A 556 -17.11 6.35 23.11
C THR A 556 -18.36 5.76 22.46
N PRO A 557 -19.55 5.87 23.09
CA PRO A 557 -20.79 5.40 22.48
C PRO A 557 -21.12 6.19 21.20
N MET A 558 -21.61 5.51 20.17
CA MET A 558 -22.01 6.13 18.88
C MET A 558 -23.21 7.09 19.03
N GLU A 559 -23.89 7.04 20.16
CA GLU A 559 -24.99 7.92 20.59
C GLU A 559 -24.50 9.21 21.25
N ALA A 560 -23.21 9.32 21.58
CA ALA A 560 -22.61 10.52 22.18
C ALA A 560 -22.21 11.58 21.14
N ASP A 561 -22.17 11.22 19.86
CA ASP A 561 -21.75 12.10 18.77
C ASP A 561 -22.90 12.99 18.28
N THR A 562 -22.60 14.28 18.08
CA THR A 562 -23.51 15.23 17.44
C THR A 562 -23.65 14.91 15.96
N TRP A 563 -24.85 15.13 15.41
CA TRP A 563 -25.13 15.02 13.99
C TRP A 563 -25.41 16.41 13.40
N GLU A 564 -24.65 16.77 12.37
CA GLU A 564 -24.74 18.00 11.59
C GLU A 564 -25.38 17.72 10.21
N LEU A 565 -25.90 18.75 9.56
CA LEU A 565 -26.58 18.68 8.27
C LEU A 565 -26.14 19.83 7.34
N TYR A 566 -25.75 19.50 6.12
CA TYR A 566 -25.34 20.49 5.11
C TYR A 566 -26.11 20.31 3.80
N HIS A 567 -26.18 21.37 2.99
CA HIS A 567 -26.72 21.33 1.63
C HIS A 567 -25.66 21.82 0.64
N LEU A 568 -24.92 20.87 0.08
CA LEU A 568 -23.61 21.08 -0.55
C LEU A 568 -23.67 21.92 -1.84
N GLU A 569 -24.80 21.95 -2.53
CA GLU A 569 -25.04 22.85 -3.67
C GLU A 569 -24.98 24.35 -3.27
N THR A 570 -25.28 24.64 -2.00
CA THR A 570 -25.38 26.00 -1.44
C THR A 570 -24.38 26.26 -0.31
N ASP A 571 -23.52 25.28 -0.03
CA ASP A 571 -22.46 25.31 0.98
C ASP A 571 -21.40 24.27 0.60
N TYR A 572 -20.64 24.59 -0.45
CA TYR A 572 -19.61 23.73 -1.04
C TYR A 572 -18.62 23.15 0.00
N SER A 573 -18.43 23.88 1.10
CA SER A 573 -17.41 23.70 2.12
C SER A 573 -17.85 23.03 3.43
N GLN A 574 -19.13 22.70 3.63
CA GLN A 574 -19.71 22.34 4.96
C GLN A 574 -19.50 23.42 6.04
N SER A 575 -19.65 24.70 5.66
CA SER A 575 -19.44 25.88 6.52
C SER A 575 -20.65 26.34 7.32
N ARG A 576 -21.83 25.75 7.11
CA ARG A 576 -23.08 26.11 7.79
C ARG A 576 -23.91 24.86 8.06
N ASP A 577 -23.84 24.38 9.29
CA ASP A 577 -24.80 23.38 9.79
C ASP A 577 -26.25 23.92 9.73
N LEU A 578 -27.15 23.03 9.37
CA LEU A 578 -28.59 23.25 9.20
C LEU A 578 -29.42 22.36 10.13
N ALA A 579 -28.82 21.51 10.97
CA ALA A 579 -29.50 20.49 11.78
C ALA A 579 -30.71 21.04 12.57
N ASP A 580 -30.49 22.10 13.36
CA ASP A 580 -31.55 22.78 14.15
C ASP A 580 -32.66 23.38 13.28
N SER A 581 -32.35 23.75 12.03
CA SER A 581 -33.27 24.42 11.11
C SER A 581 -34.05 23.47 10.20
N HIS A 582 -33.52 22.26 9.95
CA HIS A 582 -34.11 21.24 9.09
C HIS A 582 -34.08 19.84 9.77
N PRO A 583 -34.58 19.69 11.01
CA PRO A 583 -34.44 18.46 11.79
C PRO A 583 -35.13 17.24 11.15
N GLU A 584 -36.19 17.46 10.38
CA GLU A 584 -36.87 16.40 9.61
C GLU A 584 -35.96 15.84 8.49
N LYS A 585 -35.19 16.69 7.80
CA LYS A 585 -34.24 16.24 6.77
C LYS A 585 -33.04 15.54 7.39
N LEU A 586 -32.58 15.97 8.56
CA LEU A 586 -31.55 15.25 9.30
C LEU A 586 -32.05 13.86 9.77
N ALA A 587 -33.30 13.76 10.23
CA ALA A 587 -33.91 12.48 10.58
C ALA A 587 -34.02 11.54 9.37
N GLU A 588 -34.43 12.06 8.19
CA GLU A 588 -34.47 11.31 6.94
C GLU A 588 -33.09 10.73 6.56
N LEU A 589 -32.05 11.56 6.57
CA LEU A 589 -30.69 11.10 6.23
C LEU A 589 -30.12 10.13 7.28
N LYS A 590 -30.39 10.32 8.57
CA LYS A 590 -29.99 9.36 9.60
C LYS A 590 -30.67 8.00 9.46
N GLN A 591 -31.91 7.96 8.99
CA GLN A 591 -32.58 6.70 8.64
C GLN A 591 -31.91 6.04 7.42
N ARG A 592 -31.66 6.79 6.33
CA ARG A 592 -30.95 6.26 5.16
C ARG A 592 -29.55 5.74 5.48
N PHE A 593 -28.82 6.41 6.39
CA PHE A 593 -27.54 5.92 6.91
C PHE A 593 -27.72 4.55 7.59
N HIS A 594 -28.70 4.42 8.48
CA HIS A 594 -29.00 3.17 9.19
C HIS A 594 -29.37 2.05 8.21
N ASP A 595 -30.30 2.30 7.28
CA ASP A 595 -30.77 1.33 6.29
C ASP A 595 -29.63 0.82 5.41
N ARG A 596 -28.71 1.71 5.03
CA ARG A 596 -27.50 1.34 4.27
C ARG A 596 -26.50 0.56 5.11
N ALA A 597 -26.26 0.93 6.36
CA ALA A 597 -25.41 0.17 7.28
C ALA A 597 -25.98 -1.24 7.57
N GLU A 598 -27.30 -1.39 7.63
CA GLU A 598 -27.99 -2.68 7.74
C GLU A 598 -27.79 -3.52 6.47
N ALA A 599 -27.99 -2.93 5.29
CA ALA A 599 -27.77 -3.58 3.99
C ALA A 599 -26.30 -3.98 3.71
N LEU A 600 -25.34 -3.27 4.32
CA LEU A 600 -23.91 -3.61 4.31
C LEU A 600 -23.55 -4.72 5.31
N GLY A 601 -24.38 -4.95 6.33
CA GLY A 601 -24.17 -5.95 7.38
C GLY A 601 -23.23 -5.50 8.50
N ILE A 602 -23.06 -4.19 8.71
CA ILE A 602 -22.10 -3.58 9.66
C ILE A 602 -22.73 -3.07 10.96
N LEU A 603 -24.01 -3.41 11.22
CA LEU A 603 -24.68 -3.09 12.48
C LEU A 603 -24.44 -4.17 13.56
N PRO A 604 -24.26 -3.78 14.84
CA PRO A 604 -24.15 -2.41 15.36
C PRO A 604 -22.79 -1.79 15.04
N LEU A 605 -22.79 -0.51 14.67
CA LEU A 605 -21.59 0.27 14.33
C LEU A 605 -20.60 0.34 15.49
N ARG A 606 -19.30 0.27 15.17
CA ARG A 606 -18.19 0.35 16.12
C ARG A 606 -17.00 1.02 15.43
N SER A 607 -16.16 1.73 16.17
CA SER A 607 -14.86 2.12 15.63
C SER A 607 -14.01 0.87 15.38
N SER A 608 -13.37 0.79 14.22
CA SER A 608 -12.42 -0.28 13.91
C SER A 608 -11.21 -0.28 14.86
N LEU A 609 -10.81 0.90 15.35
CA LEU A 609 -9.76 1.07 16.37
C LEU A 609 -10.16 0.50 17.74
N ASP A 610 -11.42 0.65 18.15
CA ASP A 610 -11.94 0.07 19.40
C ASP A 610 -12.10 -1.46 19.32
N THR A 611 -12.16 -2.01 18.10
CA THR A 611 -12.49 -3.42 17.86
C THR A 611 -11.32 -4.29 17.43
N MET A 612 -10.25 -3.74 16.84
CA MET A 612 -9.06 -4.52 16.43
C MET A 612 -8.42 -5.35 17.55
N GLN A 613 -8.47 -4.89 18.81
CA GLN A 613 -7.94 -5.66 19.95
C GLN A 613 -8.93 -6.69 20.51
N SER A 614 -10.25 -6.46 20.37
CA SER A 614 -11.29 -7.32 20.94
C SER A 614 -11.82 -8.36 19.94
N HIS A 615 -11.58 -8.15 18.65
CA HIS A 615 -11.94 -9.02 17.53
C HIS A 615 -10.71 -9.16 16.61
N PRO A 616 -9.57 -9.66 17.13
CA PRO A 616 -8.30 -9.63 16.40
C PRO A 616 -8.35 -10.47 15.12
N VAL A 617 -7.50 -10.10 14.18
CA VAL A 617 -7.23 -10.86 12.96
C VAL A 617 -6.19 -11.98 13.21
N PRO A 618 -6.07 -12.99 12.34
CA PRO A 618 -5.15 -14.11 12.53
C PRO A 618 -3.67 -13.72 12.66
N HIS A 619 -2.96 -14.49 13.49
CA HIS A 619 -1.50 -14.43 13.64
C HIS A 619 -0.89 -15.79 13.35
N LEU A 620 0.03 -15.90 12.38
CA LEU A 620 0.68 -17.16 11.96
C LEU A 620 1.45 -17.87 13.10
N GLY A 621 1.81 -17.09 14.14
CA GLY A 621 2.44 -17.55 15.36
C GLY A 621 1.53 -17.83 16.56
N GLU A 622 0.20 -17.78 16.43
CA GLU A 622 -0.72 -17.84 17.57
C GLU A 622 -0.49 -19.07 18.47
N GLY A 623 -0.50 -18.86 19.80
CA GLY A 623 -0.31 -19.92 20.79
C GLY A 623 1.12 -20.47 20.91
N ARG A 624 2.12 -19.82 20.29
CA ARG A 624 3.52 -20.23 20.34
C ARG A 624 4.38 -19.23 21.11
N ASP A 625 5.18 -19.73 22.04
CA ASP A 625 6.31 -18.98 22.61
C ASP A 625 7.65 -19.37 21.96
N THR A 626 7.70 -20.44 21.14
CA THR A 626 8.93 -20.90 20.45
C THR A 626 8.75 -20.90 18.92
N PHE A 627 9.70 -20.25 18.26
CA PHE A 627 9.77 -20.09 16.82
C PHE A 627 11.11 -20.59 16.31
N VAL A 628 11.11 -21.37 15.23
CA VAL A 628 12.32 -21.95 14.64
C VAL A 628 12.25 -21.70 13.14
N TYR A 629 13.19 -20.93 12.63
CA TYR A 629 13.30 -20.50 11.23
C TYR A 629 14.61 -20.99 10.62
N ARG A 630 14.80 -20.80 9.31
CA ARG A 630 16.01 -21.16 8.55
C ARG A 630 16.36 -20.08 7.52
N ALA A 631 17.60 -20.08 7.04
CA ALA A 631 18.03 -19.19 5.95
C ALA A 631 17.05 -19.22 4.76
N GLY A 632 16.78 -18.04 4.18
CA GLY A 632 15.77 -17.89 3.12
C GLY A 632 14.33 -17.82 3.62
N THR A 633 14.11 -17.81 4.95
CA THR A 633 12.85 -17.31 5.51
C THR A 633 12.93 -15.78 5.53
N VAL A 634 12.27 -15.13 4.59
CA VAL A 634 12.31 -13.68 4.37
C VAL A 634 10.93 -13.14 3.98
N GLY A 635 10.74 -11.82 4.06
CA GLY A 635 9.49 -11.15 3.72
C GLY A 635 8.35 -11.50 4.69
N ILE A 636 8.65 -11.67 5.99
CA ILE A 636 7.63 -11.81 7.04
C ILE A 636 7.31 -10.41 7.57
N PRO A 637 6.07 -9.88 7.42
CA PRO A 637 5.71 -8.59 8.01
C PRO A 637 5.82 -8.63 9.54
N GLU A 638 6.26 -7.55 10.18
CA GLU A 638 6.42 -7.49 11.65
C GLU A 638 5.16 -7.98 12.41
N ALA A 639 3.96 -7.67 11.91
CA ALA A 639 2.68 -8.10 12.49
C ALA A 639 2.45 -9.63 12.51
N GLN A 640 3.34 -10.42 11.90
CA GLN A 640 3.33 -11.89 11.88
C GLN A 640 4.63 -12.52 12.40
N ALA A 641 5.62 -11.69 12.75
CA ALA A 641 6.85 -12.09 13.40
C ALA A 641 6.58 -12.47 14.88
N PRO A 642 7.56 -13.06 15.61
CA PRO A 642 7.39 -13.33 17.04
C PRO A 642 7.15 -12.04 17.81
N ASN A 643 6.06 -11.94 18.57
CA ASN A 643 5.74 -10.71 19.30
C ASN A 643 6.70 -10.50 20.49
N LEU A 644 7.72 -9.67 20.27
CA LEU A 644 8.79 -9.35 21.23
C LEU A 644 8.38 -8.27 22.27
N LYS A 645 7.22 -7.63 22.12
CA LYS A 645 6.95 -6.36 22.82
C LYS A 645 6.53 -6.57 24.27
N ASN A 646 7.03 -5.72 25.15
CA ASN A 646 6.63 -5.66 26.57
C ASN A 646 6.85 -6.98 27.35
N ARG A 647 7.77 -7.84 26.89
CA ARG A 647 8.14 -9.14 27.50
C ARG A 647 9.62 -9.44 27.32
N SER A 648 10.11 -10.46 28.02
CA SER A 648 11.47 -10.97 27.82
C SER A 648 11.48 -11.89 26.59
N TRP A 649 12.64 -12.02 25.95
CA TRP A 649 12.83 -12.90 24.81
C TRP A 649 14.30 -13.28 24.62
N SER A 650 14.57 -14.18 23.69
CA SER A 650 15.92 -14.45 23.19
C SER A 650 15.90 -14.98 21.76
N VAL A 651 16.94 -14.67 21.01
CA VAL A 651 17.22 -15.19 19.67
C VAL A 651 18.49 -16.03 19.76
N LEU A 652 18.48 -17.26 19.23
CA LEU A 652 19.63 -18.16 19.13
C LEU A 652 19.81 -18.55 17.67
N ALA A 653 20.97 -18.25 17.08
CA ALA A 653 21.36 -18.70 15.76
C ALA A 653 22.37 -19.85 15.88
N GLU A 654 22.09 -20.96 15.20
CA GLU A 654 22.97 -22.12 15.10
C GLU A 654 23.62 -22.12 13.72
N LEU A 655 24.95 -22.07 13.66
CA LEU A 655 25.71 -21.85 12.43
C LEU A 655 26.63 -23.04 12.11
N ARG A 656 27.03 -23.16 10.84
CA ARG A 656 28.21 -23.91 10.40
C ARG A 656 29.03 -23.09 9.41
N GLY A 657 30.36 -23.13 9.46
CA GLY A 657 31.21 -22.56 8.41
C GLY A 657 32.64 -22.23 8.80
N GLU A 658 33.43 -21.82 7.82
CA GLU A 658 34.76 -21.22 8.03
C GLU A 658 34.68 -19.74 7.69
N GLN A 659 34.91 -18.87 8.68
CA GLN A 659 34.73 -17.42 8.58
C GLN A 659 33.33 -16.97 8.06
N PRO A 660 32.22 -17.40 8.70
CA PRO A 660 30.88 -16.91 8.38
C PRO A 660 30.75 -15.39 8.63
N ARG A 661 29.97 -14.70 7.80
CA ARG A 661 29.70 -13.25 7.86
C ARG A 661 28.30 -12.92 7.32
N GLY A 662 27.76 -11.74 7.62
CA GLY A 662 26.45 -11.29 7.16
C GLY A 662 25.36 -11.40 8.24
N VAL A 663 24.14 -11.00 7.88
CA VAL A 663 22.96 -11.02 8.76
C VAL A 663 22.61 -12.46 9.18
N LEU A 664 22.34 -12.67 10.47
CA LEU A 664 21.79 -13.93 10.99
C LEU A 664 20.26 -13.82 11.10
N ALA A 665 19.77 -12.75 11.74
CA ALA A 665 18.36 -12.40 11.83
C ALA A 665 18.19 -10.89 12.04
N THR A 666 17.07 -10.34 11.56
CA THR A 666 16.73 -8.90 11.65
C THR A 666 15.23 -8.70 11.86
N LEU A 667 14.83 -7.55 12.42
CA LEU A 667 13.44 -7.09 12.53
C LEU A 667 13.37 -5.56 12.53
N GLY A 668 12.54 -4.98 11.66
CA GLY A 668 12.43 -3.52 11.52
C GLY A 668 13.52 -2.98 10.60
N GLY A 669 13.93 -1.72 10.78
CA GLY A 669 14.88 -1.08 9.89
C GLY A 669 15.63 0.11 10.49
N THR A 670 16.19 0.95 9.62
CA THR A 670 17.14 2.05 9.96
C THR A 670 16.63 2.99 11.05
N VAL A 671 15.32 3.25 11.08
CA VAL A 671 14.68 4.22 11.99
C VAL A 671 14.11 3.57 13.26
N GLY A 672 14.13 2.24 13.35
CA GLY A 672 13.66 1.47 14.51
C GLY A 672 13.65 -0.02 14.20
N GLY A 673 14.34 -0.83 15.00
CA GLY A 673 14.52 -2.25 14.72
C GLY A 673 15.62 -2.90 15.54
N TRP A 674 16.02 -4.10 15.15
CA TRP A 674 17.24 -4.76 15.61
C TRP A 674 17.79 -5.72 14.57
N SER A 675 19.11 -5.93 14.60
CA SER A 675 19.81 -6.92 13.78
C SER A 675 20.84 -7.68 14.59
N LEU A 676 20.91 -9.00 14.39
CA LEU A 676 21.98 -9.87 14.83
C LEU A 676 22.74 -10.32 13.59
N PHE A 677 24.02 -9.96 13.50
CA PHE A 677 24.86 -10.22 12.33
C PHE A 677 26.29 -10.59 12.72
N LEU A 678 27.03 -11.15 11.78
CA LEU A 678 28.48 -11.36 11.87
C LEU A 678 29.18 -10.34 10.97
N ASP A 679 30.17 -9.62 11.50
CA ASP A 679 30.87 -8.58 10.74
C ASP A 679 31.86 -9.15 9.70
N ALA A 680 32.53 -8.26 8.94
CA ALA A 680 33.52 -8.65 7.93
C ALA A 680 34.81 -9.28 8.50
N GLN A 681 34.89 -9.51 9.82
CA GLN A 681 35.92 -10.30 10.51
C GLN A 681 35.31 -11.53 11.22
N SER A 682 34.07 -11.91 10.91
CA SER A 682 33.32 -13.01 11.51
C SER A 682 33.07 -12.86 13.02
N ARG A 683 33.04 -11.63 13.54
CA ARG A 683 32.70 -11.36 14.95
C ARG A 683 31.21 -11.08 15.11
N PRO A 684 30.56 -11.55 16.18
CA PRO A 684 29.14 -11.32 16.40
C PRO A 684 28.86 -9.88 16.83
N VAL A 685 27.84 -9.29 16.22
CA VAL A 685 27.35 -7.94 16.51
C VAL A 685 25.83 -7.99 16.65
N PHE A 686 25.31 -7.37 17.69
CA PHE A 686 23.88 -7.11 17.84
C PHE A 686 23.65 -5.61 17.91
N HIS A 687 22.76 -5.08 17.06
CA HIS A 687 22.32 -3.69 17.09
C HIS A 687 20.82 -3.61 17.42
N TYR A 688 20.41 -2.57 18.14
CA TYR A 688 19.02 -2.31 18.53
C TYR A 688 18.76 -0.81 18.54
N ARG A 689 17.68 -0.35 17.88
CA ARG A 689 17.23 1.05 17.86
C ARG A 689 15.76 1.18 18.22
N VAL A 690 15.43 2.14 19.07
CA VAL A 690 14.06 2.49 19.47
C VAL A 690 13.79 3.95 19.11
N PHE A 691 13.54 4.20 17.83
CA PHE A 691 13.30 5.54 17.27
C PHE A 691 14.40 6.53 17.66
N GLU A 692 14.07 7.82 17.81
CA GLU A 692 14.98 8.83 18.35
C GLU A 692 15.04 8.79 19.89
N ARG A 693 14.76 7.64 20.53
CA ARG A 693 14.75 7.49 22.00
C ARG A 693 15.94 6.71 22.55
N GLY A 694 16.70 6.04 21.69
CA GLY A 694 17.96 5.39 22.05
C GLY A 694 18.36 4.26 21.10
N GLU A 695 19.64 3.92 21.14
CA GLU A 695 20.23 2.78 20.45
C GLU A 695 21.21 2.02 21.35
N LEU A 696 21.52 0.79 20.98
CA LEU A 696 22.53 -0.06 21.62
C LEU A 696 23.25 -0.88 20.53
N THR A 697 24.56 -1.08 20.70
CA THR A 697 25.32 -2.05 19.90
C THR A 697 26.21 -2.88 20.82
N LEU A 698 26.07 -4.21 20.75
CA LEU A 698 26.89 -5.19 21.47
C LEU A 698 27.83 -5.90 20.49
N ARG A 699 29.06 -6.23 20.91
CA ARG A 699 30.10 -6.81 20.03
C ARG A 699 30.96 -7.86 20.74
N GLY A 700 31.07 -9.06 20.16
CA GLY A 700 32.11 -10.01 20.53
C GLY A 700 33.47 -9.63 19.93
N GLU A 701 34.57 -9.82 20.66
CA GLU A 701 35.92 -9.53 20.13
C GLU A 701 36.48 -10.62 19.22
N GLN A 702 36.04 -11.88 19.39
CA GLN A 702 36.66 -13.05 18.77
C GLN A 702 35.97 -13.47 17.45
N PRO A 703 36.74 -13.86 16.42
CA PRO A 703 36.20 -14.32 15.14
C PRO A 703 35.70 -15.77 15.22
N LEU A 704 34.44 -16.01 14.80
CA LEU A 704 33.78 -17.30 14.90
C LEU A 704 34.15 -18.24 13.72
N ASN A 705 34.28 -19.54 14.01
CA ASN A 705 34.61 -20.59 13.04
C ASN A 705 34.07 -21.95 13.55
N GLY A 706 33.78 -22.88 12.64
CA GLY A 706 33.26 -24.21 12.96
C GLY A 706 31.73 -24.22 13.05
N ASP A 707 31.19 -24.77 14.14
CA ASP A 707 29.75 -24.90 14.37
C ASP A 707 29.27 -24.04 15.58
N PRO A 708 29.45 -22.69 15.58
CA PRO A 708 29.19 -21.85 16.75
C PRO A 708 27.70 -21.56 16.96
N GLN A 709 27.33 -21.37 18.22
CA GLN A 709 26.02 -20.85 18.63
C GLN A 709 26.14 -19.38 19.04
N VAL A 710 25.34 -18.50 18.43
CA VAL A 710 25.31 -17.07 18.76
C VAL A 710 23.93 -16.70 19.27
N ALA A 711 23.84 -16.14 20.48
CA ALA A 711 22.57 -15.82 21.11
C ALA A 711 22.50 -14.37 21.61
N VAL A 712 21.29 -13.81 21.57
CA VAL A 712 20.94 -12.53 22.20
C VAL A 712 19.79 -12.78 23.16
N HIS A 713 19.96 -12.36 24.42
CA HIS A 713 18.90 -12.40 25.43
C HIS A 713 18.47 -10.97 25.77
N PHE A 714 17.17 -10.73 25.77
CA PHE A 714 16.57 -9.52 26.35
C PHE A 714 15.78 -9.89 27.61
N ASP A 715 16.22 -9.36 28.75
CA ASP A 715 15.54 -9.51 30.04
C ASP A 715 14.85 -8.18 30.37
N TYR A 716 13.53 -8.14 30.14
CA TYR A 716 12.67 -6.96 30.28
C TYR A 716 12.41 -6.61 31.76
N ASP A 717 12.45 -5.32 32.10
CA ASP A 717 12.25 -4.83 33.48
C ASP A 717 10.87 -5.20 34.06
N GLY A 718 9.87 -5.42 33.20
CA GLY A 718 8.48 -5.68 33.59
C GLY A 718 7.76 -4.45 34.16
N GLY A 719 6.57 -4.64 34.74
CA GLY A 719 5.87 -3.56 35.45
C GLY A 719 5.29 -2.44 34.55
N GLY A 720 5.00 -2.71 33.29
CA GLY A 720 4.27 -1.81 32.40
C GLY A 720 4.52 -2.07 30.92
N TYR A 721 4.05 -1.14 30.08
CA TYR A 721 4.42 -1.03 28.67
C TYR A 721 5.72 -0.23 28.51
N ALA A 722 6.42 -0.46 27.39
CA ALA A 722 7.55 0.34 26.90
C ALA A 722 8.70 0.54 27.92
N ARG A 723 8.97 -0.45 28.78
CA ARG A 723 10.08 -0.38 29.74
C ARG A 723 11.42 -0.75 29.10
N GLY A 724 12.50 -0.52 29.85
CA GLY A 724 13.83 -0.97 29.51
C GLY A 724 14.06 -2.45 29.78
N GLY A 725 15.33 -2.84 29.68
CA GLY A 725 15.82 -4.19 30.00
C GLY A 725 17.32 -4.34 29.73
N GLU A 726 17.92 -5.42 30.25
CA GLU A 726 19.31 -5.78 29.91
C GLU A 726 19.32 -6.67 28.65
N PHE A 727 20.17 -6.31 27.69
CA PHE A 727 20.59 -7.15 26.58
C PHE A 727 21.91 -7.85 26.92
N ARG A 728 22.01 -9.14 26.59
CA ARG A 728 23.24 -9.93 26.69
C ARG A 728 23.51 -10.63 25.36
N LEU A 729 24.71 -10.47 24.84
CA LEU A 729 25.21 -11.18 23.65
C LEU A 729 26.09 -12.35 24.13
N GLU A 730 25.78 -13.56 23.67
CA GLU A 730 26.44 -14.80 24.09
C GLU A 730 26.97 -15.58 22.87
N VAL A 731 28.10 -16.26 23.06
CA VAL A 731 28.71 -17.19 22.10
C VAL A 731 28.96 -18.50 22.83
N ASP A 732 28.44 -19.61 22.30
CA ASP A 732 28.54 -20.97 22.88
C ASP A 732 28.12 -21.06 24.37
N GLY A 733 27.27 -20.13 24.83
CA GLY A 733 26.80 -20.00 26.21
C GLY A 733 27.68 -19.13 27.14
N GLU A 734 28.72 -18.48 26.63
CA GLU A 734 29.49 -17.46 27.36
C GLU A 734 29.07 -16.04 26.95
N VAL A 735 28.75 -15.18 27.93
CA VAL A 735 28.41 -13.77 27.69
C VAL A 735 29.65 -13.00 27.23
N VAL A 736 29.69 -12.61 25.96
CA VAL A 736 30.78 -11.81 25.38
C VAL A 736 30.58 -10.32 25.59
N ASP A 737 29.33 -9.83 25.63
CA ASP A 737 29.01 -8.42 25.84
C ASP A 737 27.60 -8.22 26.43
N ARG A 738 27.33 -7.04 27.02
CA ARG A 738 26.03 -6.67 27.59
C ARG A 738 25.77 -5.17 27.55
N GLY A 739 24.51 -4.77 27.53
CA GLY A 739 24.10 -3.38 27.60
C GLY A 739 22.64 -3.23 28.02
N ARG A 740 22.18 -1.98 28.15
CA ARG A 740 20.84 -1.67 28.63
C ARG A 740 20.19 -0.63 27.71
N ILE A 741 18.90 -0.81 27.44
CA ILE A 741 18.03 0.22 26.89
C ILE A 741 17.02 0.63 27.97
N GLU A 742 16.64 1.91 28.04
CA GLU A 742 15.71 2.42 29.06
C GLU A 742 14.24 2.44 28.62
N VAL A 743 13.99 2.17 27.33
CA VAL A 743 12.66 2.17 26.70
C VAL A 743 12.65 1.14 25.57
N THR A 744 11.47 0.61 25.24
CA THR A 744 11.24 -0.29 24.11
C THR A 744 9.98 0.15 23.35
N PRO A 745 9.80 -0.21 22.05
CA PRO A 745 8.61 0.16 21.30
C PRO A 745 7.34 -0.40 21.95
N PRO A 746 6.28 0.42 22.15
CA PRO A 746 5.05 0.00 22.79
C PRO A 746 4.29 -1.11 22.02
N ALA A 747 4.29 -1.06 20.68
CA ALA A 747 3.47 -1.93 19.82
C ALA A 747 4.21 -2.51 18.59
N TYR A 748 4.99 -1.72 17.85
CA TYR A 748 5.70 -2.14 16.62
C TYR A 748 6.99 -1.33 16.42
N PHE A 749 7.93 -1.82 15.61
CA PHE A 749 9.06 -1.06 15.10
C PHE A 749 8.67 -0.27 13.84
N SER A 750 7.92 -0.88 12.92
CA SER A 750 7.53 -0.29 11.63
C SER A 750 6.11 -0.67 11.19
N ILE A 751 5.71 -0.23 9.98
CA ILE A 751 4.46 -0.65 9.33
C ILE A 751 4.70 -1.64 8.16
N ASP A 752 5.85 -1.60 7.49
CA ASP A 752 6.14 -2.36 6.25
C ASP A 752 7.45 -3.19 6.30
N GLU A 753 8.36 -2.90 7.24
CA GLU A 753 9.62 -3.63 7.37
C GLU A 753 9.41 -5.08 7.86
N THR A 754 10.41 -5.91 7.59
CA THR A 754 10.34 -7.36 7.64
C THR A 754 10.99 -7.98 8.87
N PHE A 755 10.77 -9.28 9.05
CA PHE A 755 11.56 -10.19 9.88
C PHE A 755 12.22 -11.25 8.98
N ASP A 756 13.54 -11.18 8.87
CA ASP A 756 14.30 -11.95 7.88
C ASP A 756 15.44 -12.77 8.51
N ILE A 757 15.78 -13.89 7.86
CA ILE A 757 16.81 -14.84 8.30
C ILE A 757 17.86 -15.05 7.19
N GLY A 758 19.11 -14.67 7.48
CA GLY A 758 20.25 -14.79 6.57
C GLY A 758 20.46 -13.62 5.60
N VAL A 759 19.64 -12.57 5.67
CA VAL A 759 19.69 -11.33 4.89
C VAL A 759 18.74 -10.32 5.55
N ASP A 760 18.85 -9.04 5.23
CA ASP A 760 17.89 -7.98 5.56
C ASP A 760 17.21 -7.50 4.27
N THR A 761 15.88 -7.66 4.12
CA THR A 761 15.18 -7.34 2.85
C THR A 761 14.53 -5.96 2.81
N GLY A 762 14.39 -5.30 3.97
CA GLY A 762 13.95 -3.91 4.09
C GLY A 762 15.13 -2.93 4.26
N SER A 763 14.91 -1.83 4.98
CA SER A 763 16.00 -0.87 5.29
C SER A 763 16.95 -1.40 6.37
N PRO A 764 18.26 -1.11 6.34
CA PRO A 764 19.23 -1.73 7.25
C PRO A 764 18.89 -1.53 8.74
N ALA A 765 18.49 -2.60 9.44
CA ALA A 765 18.22 -2.56 10.88
C ALA A 765 19.50 -2.55 11.75
N GLY A 766 20.62 -2.07 11.20
CA GLY A 766 21.89 -1.95 11.89
C GLY A 766 23.04 -1.51 11.00
N HIS A 767 24.15 -1.17 11.65
CA HIS A 767 25.36 -0.64 11.02
C HIS A 767 26.19 -1.76 10.36
N TYR A 768 25.72 -2.26 9.21
CA TYR A 768 26.42 -3.22 8.36
C TYR A 768 27.69 -2.60 7.71
N PRO A 769 28.65 -3.41 7.21
CA PRO A 769 29.87 -2.89 6.60
C PRO A 769 29.60 -2.12 5.30
N ALA A 770 30.13 -0.90 5.18
CA ALA A 770 29.80 0.01 4.06
C ALA A 770 30.19 -0.46 2.63
N GLU A 771 30.91 -1.57 2.49
CA GLU A 771 31.24 -2.21 1.20
C GLU A 771 30.46 -3.54 0.98
N SER A 772 29.37 -3.79 1.71
CA SER A 772 28.51 -4.96 1.51
C SER A 772 27.45 -4.75 0.41
N ASP A 773 27.09 -5.84 -0.28
CA ASP A 773 25.86 -5.91 -1.07
C ASP A 773 24.61 -5.59 -0.21
N LEU A 774 23.51 -5.17 -0.86
CA LEU A 774 22.23 -4.88 -0.20
C LEU A 774 21.78 -6.05 0.69
N GLY A 775 21.22 -5.71 1.85
CA GLY A 775 20.78 -6.68 2.86
C GLY A 775 21.87 -7.46 3.59
N TYR A 776 23.15 -7.22 3.29
CA TYR A 776 24.32 -7.87 3.88
C TYR A 776 24.16 -9.40 4.07
N ALA A 777 23.74 -10.07 2.99
CA ALA A 777 23.39 -11.49 2.99
C ALA A 777 24.50 -12.41 3.54
N PHE A 778 24.09 -13.50 4.19
CA PHE A 778 24.96 -14.44 4.88
C PHE A 778 25.87 -15.21 3.92
N GLN A 779 27.16 -15.27 4.25
CA GLN A 779 28.22 -15.88 3.44
C GLN A 779 29.22 -16.63 4.33
N GLY A 780 29.98 -17.57 3.77
CA GLY A 780 31.02 -18.32 4.49
C GLY A 780 30.53 -19.52 5.31
N GLY A 781 29.23 -19.83 5.24
CA GLY A 781 28.63 -20.91 6.02
C GLY A 781 27.16 -21.19 5.68
N GLU A 782 26.51 -21.93 6.57
CA GLU A 782 25.07 -22.22 6.61
C GLU A 782 24.49 -21.77 7.97
N ILE A 783 23.24 -21.27 7.97
CA ILE A 783 22.45 -21.07 9.20
C ILE A 783 21.51 -22.28 9.34
N GLU A 784 21.75 -23.15 10.33
CA GLU A 784 20.93 -24.36 10.54
C GLU A 784 19.54 -24.03 11.07
N THR A 785 19.49 -23.24 12.14
CA THR A 785 18.27 -22.65 12.70
C THR A 785 18.51 -21.24 13.20
N VAL A 786 17.45 -20.43 13.19
CA VAL A 786 17.29 -19.33 14.14
C VAL A 786 16.09 -19.63 15.00
N THR A 787 16.33 -19.76 16.31
CA THR A 787 15.30 -20.02 17.32
C THR A 787 15.00 -18.76 18.10
N VAL A 788 13.76 -18.24 17.99
CA VAL A 788 13.25 -17.14 18.82
C VAL A 788 12.38 -17.72 19.93
N GLN A 789 12.68 -17.37 21.17
CA GLN A 789 11.97 -17.82 22.36
C GLN A 789 11.42 -16.60 23.13
N LEU A 790 10.11 -16.57 23.35
CA LEU A 790 9.44 -15.60 24.19
C LEU A 790 9.43 -16.07 25.66
N ARG A 791 9.47 -15.14 26.63
CA ARG A 791 9.65 -15.42 28.06
C ARG A 791 8.84 -14.46 28.96
#